data_AF-A0ABD3AZR2-F1
#
_entry.id   AF-A0ABD3AZR2-F1
#
_cell.length_a   1.000
_cell.length_b   1.000
_cell.length_c   1.000
_cell.angle_alpha   90.00
_cell.angle_beta   90.00
_cell.angle_gamma   90.00
#
_symmetry.space_group_name_H-M   'P 1'
#
loop_
_entity.id
_entity.type
_entity.pdbx_description
1 polymer ?
#
loop_
_entity_poly.entity_id
_entity_poly.type
_entity_poly.pdbx_seq_one_letter_code
_entity_poly.pdbx_strand_id
1 'polypeptide(L)'
;MASSSLSYNYSKIPLNLRRGREVPTATTLLSLLRSRSLNFPLYALPKAGQTRCCQAGAVRASSEVAEDRSVVESKIEKEKILRVGVICGGPSAERGISLNSARSVLDHIQGDDLHVSCYYIDSNLNAYAISSAQMYSNTPADFDFKLDSLAQGFESLSEFADHLAANVDIVFPVIHGRFGEDGGIQEILEKFNIPFVGTQSRKCRKAFDKYDASLELERQGFVTVPNFLVQGSEMEEAELSKWFVKYQLDTEQGKVVVKPTRAGSSIGVTVAYGVTDSVEKAKAIISEGIDDRVLVEIFLEGGSEFTAIVLDVGSDLNCQPVVLLPTEVELQSHDKFDVSEQDAIFNYRRKYLPTRQVTYHTPPRFPLDVIRSIREGASLLFQRLGLRDFARIDGWILPPSASASYFPENKFGKSELGTILFTDINLISGMEQTSFLFQQASKVGFSHSNILRTIIQHACLQSPNLLTYDIVSNTSSRRSGSSLSTESLPTNQNARKVFVIFGGDTSERQVSLMSGTNVWLNLRASRDLEVIPCLLAPTSGYSSGFESAGNEVDASARTVWSLPYSLVLRHTTEEVLDACIEAIEPARAALTSHLRKQVMDDLTEGLSKHNWFRGFDISGDLPKRLSLEQWIELAKEVQATVFIAVHGGIGEDGTLQSLLEAKGVPHTGPGSTASKICMDKVDTSLALKNLKDFGVLTINKDVRTKGDLLKIPVVDIWKDLTANLQTETLCVKPARDGCSTGVARLCCDKDLEVYLKALEDCLPRIPPNSLSKAHGMIEMPNPPPELLIFEPYIETDDIIVSSKSKNENKHHLLWEGRSRWVEVTVGVIGTRGSMHSLTPSITVKESGGILSLEEKFQGGTGINLTPPPLSIISNEALERCKQRIELIANTLQLEGFSRIDAFVNADSGEVLIIEVNTVPGMTPSTVLIHQALAEQPPMYPHQFFRRLLDLASERSL
;
A
#
# COMPACT_ATOMS: atom_id res chain seq x y z
N MET A 1 -44.21 -11.41 -31.93
CA MET A 1 -45.64 -11.75 -31.84
C MET A 1 -45.95 -12.17 -30.41
N ALA A 2 -47.05 -11.65 -29.85
CA ALA A 2 -47.64 -11.90 -28.52
C ALA A 2 -46.74 -11.55 -27.30
N SER A 3 -46.79 -10.34 -26.71
CA SER A 3 -47.85 -9.69 -25.90
C SER A 3 -48.03 -10.26 -24.49
N SER A 4 -47.59 -9.51 -23.47
CA SER A 4 -48.46 -9.14 -22.33
C SER A 4 -47.82 -8.04 -21.48
N SER A 5 -48.49 -6.90 -21.51
CA SER A 5 -48.35 -5.71 -20.69
C SER A 5 -49.06 -5.89 -19.34
N LEU A 6 -48.54 -5.30 -18.26
CA LEU A 6 -49.33 -4.89 -17.09
C LEU A 6 -48.65 -3.69 -16.39
N SER A 7 -49.26 -2.53 -16.59
CA SER A 7 -49.09 -1.30 -15.82
C SER A 7 -49.96 -1.34 -14.56
N TYR A 8 -49.55 -0.73 -13.45
CA TYR A 8 -50.51 -0.15 -12.49
C TYR A 8 -49.93 1.06 -11.73
N ASN A 9 -50.83 2.02 -11.53
CA ASN A 9 -50.66 3.42 -11.21
C ASN A 9 -50.40 3.74 -9.73
N TYR A 10 -49.79 4.92 -9.56
CA TYR A 10 -49.81 5.81 -8.41
C TYR A 10 -51.21 5.98 -7.76
N SER A 11 -51.23 6.07 -6.43
CA SER A 11 -52.30 6.76 -5.69
C SER A 11 -51.71 7.64 -4.57
N LYS A 12 -52.13 8.91 -4.59
CA LYS A 12 -51.87 9.97 -3.61
C LYS A 12 -53.00 9.99 -2.54
N ILE A 13 -52.77 10.83 -1.51
CA ILE A 13 -53.73 11.64 -0.68
C ILE A 13 -54.13 11.00 0.68
N PRO A 14 -54.37 11.75 1.81
CA PRO A 14 -54.13 13.18 2.16
C PRO A 14 -53.47 13.47 3.54
N LEU A 15 -53.09 14.75 3.71
CA LEU A 15 -52.94 15.51 4.96
C LEU A 15 -54.26 15.72 5.75
N ASN A 16 -54.17 15.85 7.09
CA ASN A 16 -54.90 16.82 7.93
C ASN A 16 -54.27 16.86 9.35
N LEU A 17 -53.68 17.97 9.82
CA LEU A 17 -54.29 19.14 10.50
C LEU A 17 -55.01 18.83 11.83
N ARG A 18 -54.39 19.16 12.99
CA ARG A 18 -54.79 20.26 13.92
C ARG A 18 -54.21 20.17 15.35
N ARG A 19 -53.69 21.33 15.79
CA ARG A 19 -53.88 22.05 17.08
C ARG A 19 -53.56 21.36 18.43
N GLY A 20 -52.60 21.97 19.16
CA GLY A 20 -52.95 22.95 20.20
C GLY A 20 -52.39 22.74 21.62
N ARG A 21 -51.85 23.84 22.18
CA ARG A 21 -51.66 24.19 23.62
C ARG A 21 -50.52 23.46 24.35
N GLU A 22 -49.77 24.04 25.29
CA GLU A 22 -49.79 25.35 25.98
C GLU A 22 -48.42 25.59 26.65
N VAL A 23 -48.10 26.86 26.89
CA VAL A 23 -46.94 27.39 27.64
C VAL A 23 -47.18 27.25 29.15
N PRO A 24 -46.15 27.19 30.01
CA PRO A 24 -45.90 28.36 30.84
C PRO A 24 -44.41 28.72 31.03
N THR A 25 -44.16 30.02 30.91
CA THR A 25 -43.03 30.76 31.47
C THR A 25 -43.26 31.03 32.96
N ALA A 26 -42.19 31.05 33.77
CA ALA A 26 -42.00 32.03 34.85
C ALA A 26 -40.62 31.91 35.51
N THR A 27 -39.86 32.99 35.36
CA THR A 27 -38.76 33.53 36.16
C THR A 27 -39.05 33.50 37.67
N THR A 28 -38.05 33.45 38.56
CA THR A 28 -37.52 34.62 39.36
C THR A 28 -36.58 34.19 40.52
N LEU A 29 -35.56 35.03 40.77
CA LEU A 29 -34.92 35.40 42.06
C LEU A 29 -33.76 34.58 42.68
N LEU A 30 -32.53 35.03 42.37
CA LEU A 30 -31.57 35.69 43.29
C LEU A 30 -31.72 35.41 44.80
N SER A 31 -30.64 34.96 45.47
CA SER A 31 -29.74 35.85 46.24
C SER A 31 -28.97 35.18 47.41
N LEU A 32 -27.69 35.59 47.51
CA LEU A 32 -26.91 35.90 48.73
C LEU A 32 -26.25 34.79 49.59
N LEU A 33 -24.91 34.84 49.49
CA LEU A 33 -23.92 35.12 50.56
C LEU A 33 -23.32 34.00 51.43
N ARG A 34 -21.98 33.99 51.32
CA ARG A 34 -20.97 34.12 52.39
C ARG A 34 -20.50 32.86 53.12
N SER A 35 -19.26 32.52 52.75
CA SER A 35 -18.05 32.46 53.61
C SER A 35 -18.10 31.60 54.87
N ARG A 36 -17.15 30.66 54.97
CA ARG A 36 -16.02 30.77 55.92
C ARG A 36 -15.02 29.64 55.74
N SER A 37 -13.76 30.05 55.64
CA SER A 37 -12.53 29.32 55.91
C SER A 37 -12.52 28.64 57.28
N LEU A 38 -11.73 27.56 57.45
CA LEU A 38 -10.67 27.44 58.47
C LEU A 38 -9.97 26.06 58.46
N ASN A 39 -8.66 26.11 58.21
CA ASN A 39 -7.51 25.49 58.90
C ASN A 39 -7.43 23.98 59.27
N PHE A 40 -6.30 23.42 58.83
CA PHE A 40 -5.56 22.22 59.29
C PHE A 40 -5.26 22.19 60.80
N PRO A 41 -4.88 21.00 61.36
CA PRO A 41 -3.44 20.75 61.61
C PRO A 41 -2.95 19.30 61.43
N LEU A 42 -1.62 19.20 61.26
CA LEU A 42 -0.73 18.02 61.22
C LEU A 42 -0.74 17.18 62.52
N TYR A 43 -0.33 15.90 62.46
CA TYR A 43 0.84 15.33 63.19
C TYR A 43 1.19 13.86 62.81
N ALA A 44 2.51 13.61 62.78
CA ALA A 44 3.40 12.46 62.54
C ALA A 44 3.04 10.96 62.85
N LEU A 45 3.47 10.06 61.92
CA LEU A 45 4.28 8.78 61.94
C LEU A 45 4.42 7.90 63.24
N PRO A 46 4.90 6.61 63.22
CA PRO A 46 5.18 5.62 62.13
C PRO A 46 4.82 4.11 62.43
N LYS A 47 5.10 3.22 61.43
CA LYS A 47 5.51 1.78 61.48
C LYS A 47 4.56 0.68 60.92
N ALA A 48 5.05 0.10 59.81
CA ALA A 48 5.25 -1.32 59.48
C ALA A 48 4.11 -2.36 59.61
N GLY A 49 3.84 -3.07 58.50
CA GLY A 49 3.30 -4.44 58.55
C GLY A 49 2.49 -4.89 57.33
N GLN A 50 3.13 -5.66 56.44
CA GLN A 50 2.56 -6.75 55.61
C GLN A 50 1.37 -6.45 54.69
N THR A 51 1.67 -6.29 53.40
CA THR A 51 0.73 -6.28 52.28
C THR A 51 0.30 -7.71 51.90
N ARG A 52 -0.98 -8.03 52.09
CA ARG A 52 -1.73 -9.02 51.29
C ARG A 52 -2.34 -8.26 50.11
N CYS A 53 -2.02 -8.67 48.88
CA CYS A 53 -2.53 -8.02 47.67
C CYS A 53 -3.78 -8.74 47.17
N CYS A 54 -4.93 -8.05 47.17
CA CYS A 54 -6.12 -8.39 46.41
C CYS A 54 -6.57 -7.12 45.65
N GLN A 55 -6.79 -7.30 44.34
CA GLN A 55 -7.63 -6.51 43.42
C GLN A 55 -7.46 -4.98 43.31
N ALA A 56 -7.01 -4.55 42.12
CA ALA A 56 -7.54 -3.46 41.26
C ALA A 56 -6.50 -3.33 40.11
N GLY A 57 -6.84 -3.21 38.82
CA GLY A 57 -7.70 -2.21 38.21
C GLY A 57 -6.90 -1.66 37.01
N ALA A 58 -7.52 -1.58 35.84
CA ALA A 58 -6.89 -1.18 34.58
C ALA A 58 -6.15 0.17 34.71
N VAL A 59 -4.88 0.20 34.29
CA VAL A 59 -4.07 1.40 34.23
C VAL A 59 -4.02 1.91 32.79
N ARG A 60 -4.59 3.10 32.60
CA ARG A 60 -4.43 3.96 31.43
C ARG A 60 -2.95 4.36 31.31
N ALA A 61 -2.41 4.30 30.09
CA ALA A 61 -1.08 4.80 29.77
C ALA A 61 -1.00 6.31 30.07
N SER A 62 -0.22 6.66 31.08
CA SER A 62 0.11 8.04 31.44
C SER A 62 1.38 8.48 30.73
N SER A 63 1.34 9.67 30.15
CA SER A 63 2.48 10.43 29.62
C SER A 63 3.67 10.42 30.57
N GLU A 64 4.85 10.05 30.07
CA GLU A 64 6.10 10.20 30.79
C GLU A 64 6.45 11.68 30.94
N VAL A 65 6.31 12.20 32.17
CA VAL A 65 6.85 13.49 32.58
C VAL A 65 8.11 13.18 33.40
N ALA A 66 9.27 13.47 32.82
CA ALA A 66 10.54 13.36 33.53
C ALA A 66 10.71 14.57 34.48
N GLU A 67 10.74 14.31 35.78
CA GLU A 67 11.09 15.31 36.80
C GLU A 67 12.61 15.46 36.97
N ASP A 68 12.95 16.71 37.25
CA ASP A 68 14.22 17.40 37.19
C ASP A 68 15.23 16.94 38.28
N ARG A 69 16.50 16.74 37.88
CA ARG A 69 17.65 16.69 38.80
C ARG A 69 18.79 17.51 38.22
N SER A 70 18.94 18.70 38.79
CA SER A 70 20.02 19.67 38.60
C SER A 70 21.42 19.05 38.72
N VAL A 71 22.17 19.05 37.61
CA VAL A 71 23.63 18.87 37.60
C VAL A 71 24.24 19.93 36.67
N VAL A 72 25.29 20.55 37.18
CA VAL A 72 26.00 21.74 36.69
C VAL A 72 26.32 21.70 35.19
N GLU A 73 25.94 22.77 34.49
CA GLU A 73 26.09 22.97 33.04
C GLU A 73 27.56 23.03 32.60
N SER A 74 27.96 22.07 31.75
CA SER A 74 28.89 22.32 30.66
C SER A 74 28.07 22.47 29.38
N LYS A 75 28.10 23.65 28.75
CA LYS A 75 27.42 23.95 27.48
C LYS A 75 27.95 23.05 26.35
N ILE A 76 27.30 21.91 26.18
CA ILE A 76 27.23 21.19 24.91
C ILE A 76 25.90 21.65 24.32
N GLU A 77 25.92 22.38 23.21
CA GLU A 77 24.71 22.68 22.44
C GLU A 77 24.04 21.34 22.09
N LYS A 78 22.95 20.98 22.79
CA LYS A 78 22.11 19.86 22.39
C LYS A 78 21.47 20.26 21.07
N GLU A 79 21.86 19.60 19.99
CA GLU A 79 21.19 19.72 18.68
C GLU A 79 19.68 19.57 18.88
N LYS A 80 18.92 20.56 18.40
CA LYS A 80 17.48 20.63 18.61
C LYS A 80 16.81 19.67 17.63
N ILE A 81 16.10 18.66 18.14
CA ILE A 81 15.37 17.67 17.33
C ILE A 81 14.19 18.38 16.63
N LEU A 82 14.06 18.23 15.31
CA LEU A 82 12.93 18.80 14.56
C LEU A 82 11.67 17.97 14.79
N ARG A 83 10.57 18.62 15.22
CA ARG A 83 9.28 17.97 15.44
C ARG A 83 8.39 18.11 14.21
N VAL A 84 8.11 17.03 13.51
CA VAL A 84 7.29 17.03 12.29
C VAL A 84 5.92 16.40 12.55
N GLY A 85 4.84 17.12 12.28
CA GLY A 85 3.48 16.58 12.31
C GLY A 85 3.07 16.03 10.95
N VAL A 86 2.89 14.73 10.82
CA VAL A 86 2.36 14.11 9.58
C VAL A 86 0.85 13.98 9.71
N ILE A 87 0.09 14.61 8.79
CA ILE A 87 -1.37 14.57 8.78
C ILE A 87 -1.85 13.75 7.58
N CYS A 88 -2.66 12.73 7.81
CA CYS A 88 -3.24 11.88 6.77
C CYS A 88 -4.76 11.71 6.93
N GLY A 89 -5.37 10.94 6.03
CA GLY A 89 -6.81 10.70 5.98
C GLY A 89 -7.51 11.63 4.98
N GLY A 90 -8.58 12.28 5.44
CA GLY A 90 -9.40 13.22 4.69
C GLY A 90 -10.74 12.67 4.21
N PRO A 91 -11.62 13.54 3.68
CA PRO A 91 -12.96 13.18 3.23
C PRO A 91 -13.02 12.55 1.82
N SER A 92 -11.90 12.54 1.10
CA SER A 92 -11.82 11.98 -0.25
C SER A 92 -11.89 10.45 -0.24
N ALA A 93 -12.36 9.87 -1.35
CA ALA A 93 -12.22 8.44 -1.62
C ALA A 93 -10.75 7.98 -1.72
N GLU A 94 -9.80 8.92 -1.85
CA GLU A 94 -8.35 8.67 -1.88
C GLU A 94 -7.72 8.46 -0.49
N ARG A 95 -8.54 8.36 0.56
CA ARG A 95 -8.12 8.17 1.96
C ARG A 95 -7.17 7.00 2.18
N GLY A 96 -7.34 5.90 1.44
CA GLY A 96 -6.41 4.76 1.47
C GLY A 96 -5.01 5.11 0.95
N ILE A 97 -4.94 5.89 -0.14
CA ILE A 97 -3.66 6.37 -0.69
C ILE A 97 -2.98 7.31 0.31
N SER A 98 -3.75 8.14 1.02
CA SER A 98 -3.24 9.03 2.07
C SER A 98 -2.60 8.26 3.22
N LEU A 99 -3.25 7.20 3.70
CA LEU A 99 -2.70 6.33 4.75
C LEU A 99 -1.39 5.66 4.31
N ASN A 100 -1.36 5.07 3.10
CA ASN A 100 -0.14 4.42 2.56
C ASN A 100 1.00 5.43 2.35
N SER A 101 0.68 6.61 1.83
CA SER A 101 1.65 7.70 1.65
C SER A 101 2.24 8.15 2.98
N ALA A 102 1.39 8.32 4.00
CA ALA A 102 1.83 8.80 5.30
C ALA A 102 2.64 7.73 6.08
N ARG A 103 2.32 6.44 5.93
CA ARG A 103 3.15 5.33 6.43
C ARG A 103 4.55 5.37 5.80
N SER A 104 4.61 5.50 4.48
CA SER A 104 5.88 5.61 3.76
C SER A 104 6.67 6.85 4.19
N VAL A 105 6.02 8.00 4.39
CA VAL A 105 6.69 9.20 4.93
C VAL A 105 7.29 8.91 6.32
N LEU A 106 6.49 8.35 7.24
CA LEU A 106 6.94 7.97 8.58
C LEU A 106 8.16 7.03 8.55
N ASP A 107 8.09 5.96 7.76
CA ASP A 107 9.13 4.93 7.64
C ASP A 107 10.48 5.51 7.19
N HIS A 108 10.46 6.62 6.42
CA HIS A 108 11.66 7.16 5.78
C HIS A 108 12.21 8.46 6.41
N ILE A 109 11.40 9.24 7.13
CA ILE A 109 11.89 10.49 7.74
C ILE A 109 12.28 10.38 9.21
N GLN A 110 11.66 9.47 9.97
CA GLN A 110 11.93 9.29 11.40
C GLN A 110 13.41 8.99 11.65
N GLY A 111 14.03 9.64 12.64
CA GLY A 111 15.43 9.41 13.00
C GLY A 111 15.85 10.14 14.27
N ASP A 112 17.14 10.05 14.62
CA ASP A 112 17.70 10.65 15.85
C ASP A 112 17.53 12.18 15.90
N ASP A 113 17.44 12.81 14.73
CA ASP A 113 17.40 14.25 14.50
C ASP A 113 15.99 14.79 14.17
N LEU A 114 15.02 13.89 13.95
CA LEU A 114 13.68 14.22 13.51
C LEU A 114 12.65 13.31 14.19
N HIS A 115 11.75 13.92 14.96
CA HIS A 115 10.66 13.24 15.65
C HIS A 115 9.34 13.46 14.93
N VAL A 116 8.68 12.39 14.50
CA VAL A 116 7.37 12.43 13.82
C VAL A 116 6.24 12.21 14.82
N SER A 117 5.24 13.09 14.78
CA SER A 117 3.92 12.89 15.41
C SER A 117 2.88 12.67 14.32
N CYS A 118 2.00 11.69 14.49
CA CYS A 118 1.02 11.31 13.48
C CYS A 118 -0.38 11.80 13.85
N TYR A 119 -1.10 12.29 12.84
CA TYR A 119 -2.45 12.81 12.99
C TYR A 119 -3.33 12.31 11.85
N TYR A 120 -4.60 12.10 12.16
CA TYR A 120 -5.59 11.59 11.22
C TYR A 120 -6.81 12.51 11.15
N ILE A 121 -7.31 12.72 9.94
CA ILE A 121 -8.58 13.40 9.66
C ILE A 121 -9.56 12.37 9.09
N ASP A 122 -10.71 12.19 9.73
CA ASP A 122 -11.73 11.25 9.24
C ASP A 122 -12.57 11.83 8.08
N SER A 123 -13.51 11.03 7.56
CA SER A 123 -14.37 11.45 6.45
C SER A 123 -15.32 12.60 6.78
N ASN A 124 -15.55 12.87 8.07
CA ASN A 124 -16.39 13.93 8.59
C ASN A 124 -15.58 15.15 9.03
N LEU A 125 -14.28 15.18 8.74
CA LEU A 125 -13.32 16.23 9.13
C LEU A 125 -13.09 16.35 10.65
N ASN A 126 -13.34 15.28 11.41
CA ASN A 126 -12.86 15.22 12.79
C ASN A 126 -11.37 14.87 12.80
N ALA A 127 -10.62 15.50 13.70
CA ALA A 127 -9.19 15.32 13.83
C ALA A 127 -8.82 14.47 15.05
N TYR A 128 -7.77 13.67 14.91
CA TYR A 128 -7.28 12.78 15.95
C TYR A 128 -5.75 12.77 16.00
N ALA A 129 -5.19 12.75 17.21
CA ALA A 129 -3.80 12.35 17.42
C ALA A 129 -3.74 10.83 17.53
N ILE A 130 -2.80 10.22 16.80
CA ILE A 130 -2.63 8.77 16.72
C ILE A 130 -1.19 8.36 17.00
N SER A 131 -1.01 7.14 17.50
CA SER A 131 0.30 6.52 17.62
C SER A 131 0.86 6.12 16.24
N SER A 132 2.19 6.03 16.14
CA SER A 132 2.85 5.50 14.94
C SER A 132 2.43 4.06 14.61
N ALA A 133 2.09 3.26 15.62
CA ALA A 133 1.61 1.89 15.41
C ALA A 133 0.27 1.84 14.65
N GLN A 134 -0.63 2.81 14.87
CA GLN A 134 -1.92 2.87 14.17
C GLN A 134 -1.78 3.16 12.66
N MET A 135 -0.67 3.75 12.21
CA MET A 135 -0.39 3.98 10.78
C MET A 135 -0.25 2.69 9.98
N TYR A 136 -0.01 1.56 10.65
CA TYR A 136 0.11 0.26 10.00
C TYR A 136 -1.23 -0.46 9.84
N SER A 137 -2.36 0.12 10.28
CA SER A 137 -3.70 -0.44 10.04
C SER A 137 -3.94 -0.75 8.56
N ASN A 138 -4.80 -1.73 8.33
CA ASN A 138 -4.87 -2.45 7.06
C ASN A 138 -5.64 -1.68 5.97
N THR A 139 -6.83 -1.19 6.33
CA THR A 139 -7.72 -0.42 5.45
C THR A 139 -8.17 0.86 6.18
N PRO A 140 -8.72 1.87 5.47
CA PRO A 140 -9.35 3.00 6.12
C PRO A 140 -10.46 2.61 7.10
N ALA A 141 -11.18 1.52 6.84
CA ALA A 141 -12.21 1.03 7.74
C ALA A 141 -11.64 0.32 8.99
N ASP A 142 -10.55 -0.46 8.85
CA ASP A 142 -9.78 -0.97 9.99
C ASP A 142 -9.24 0.18 10.86
N PHE A 143 -8.82 1.25 10.21
CA PHE A 143 -8.37 2.46 10.89
C PHE A 143 -9.51 3.14 11.66
N ASP A 144 -10.64 3.42 10.99
CA ASP A 144 -11.82 4.04 11.60
C ASP A 144 -12.35 3.21 12.79
N PHE A 145 -12.40 1.88 12.63
CA PHE A 145 -12.82 0.98 13.71
C PHE A 145 -11.93 1.10 14.96
N LYS A 146 -10.63 1.29 14.78
CA LYS A 146 -9.65 1.37 15.87
C LYS A 146 -9.58 2.76 16.51
N LEU A 147 -9.98 3.83 15.81
CA LEU A 147 -9.91 5.22 16.29
C LEU A 147 -10.58 5.41 17.64
N ASP A 148 -11.82 4.93 17.81
CA ASP A 148 -12.63 5.12 19.02
C ASP A 148 -11.97 4.61 20.31
N SER A 149 -11.08 3.62 20.18
CA SER A 149 -10.46 2.93 21.32
C SER A 149 -9.02 3.39 21.61
N LEU A 150 -8.32 3.93 20.60
CA LEU A 150 -6.87 4.16 20.66
C LEU A 150 -6.46 5.61 20.40
N ALA A 151 -7.30 6.43 19.79
CA ALA A 151 -6.94 7.78 19.38
C ALA A 151 -7.46 8.86 20.36
N GLN A 152 -6.74 9.98 20.44
CA GLN A 152 -7.21 11.18 21.12
C GLN A 152 -7.86 12.10 20.09
N GLY A 153 -9.19 12.17 20.10
CA GLY A 153 -9.94 13.11 19.26
C GLY A 153 -9.87 14.54 19.78
N PHE A 154 -9.94 15.50 18.86
CA PHE A 154 -10.09 16.94 19.16
C PHE A 154 -11.55 17.36 18.99
N GLU A 155 -12.05 18.28 19.82
CA GLU A 155 -13.43 18.76 19.75
C GLU A 155 -13.69 19.61 18.50
N SER A 156 -12.63 20.23 17.95
CA SER A 156 -12.71 21.02 16.73
C SER A 156 -11.37 21.09 15.99
N LEU A 157 -11.42 21.46 14.70
CA LEU A 157 -10.22 21.77 13.92
C LEU A 157 -9.42 22.96 14.47
N SER A 158 -10.06 23.86 15.24
CA SER A 158 -9.36 24.96 15.91
C SER A 158 -8.49 24.46 17.05
N GLU A 159 -9.05 23.60 17.91
CA GLU A 159 -8.28 22.96 19.00
C GLU A 159 -7.15 22.09 18.46
N PHE A 160 -7.42 21.36 17.37
CA PHE A 160 -6.39 20.61 16.67
C PHE A 160 -5.25 21.52 16.17
N ALA A 161 -5.56 22.66 15.58
CA ALA A 161 -4.55 23.62 15.14
C ALA A 161 -3.76 24.21 16.32
N ASP A 162 -4.42 24.54 17.44
CA ASP A 162 -3.74 24.99 18.66
C ASP A 162 -2.78 23.91 19.20
N HIS A 163 -3.20 22.63 19.17
CA HIS A 163 -2.35 21.51 19.53
C HIS A 163 -1.13 21.41 18.61
N LEU A 164 -1.31 21.49 17.30
CA LEU A 164 -0.21 21.47 16.33
C LEU A 164 0.78 22.60 16.60
N ALA A 165 0.29 23.84 16.75
CA ALA A 165 1.14 25.01 17.01
C ALA A 165 1.99 24.88 18.29
N ALA A 166 1.52 24.13 19.30
CA ALA A 166 2.27 23.88 20.52
C ALA A 166 3.26 22.70 20.42
N ASN A 167 2.91 21.66 19.67
CA ASN A 167 3.59 20.36 19.74
C ASN A 167 4.50 20.05 18.55
N VAL A 168 4.31 20.70 17.39
CA VAL A 168 5.13 20.48 16.20
C VAL A 168 5.82 21.75 15.74
N ASP A 169 6.95 21.59 15.05
CA ASP A 169 7.70 22.70 14.44
C ASP A 169 7.26 22.94 12.99
N ILE A 170 6.92 21.87 12.26
CA ILE A 170 6.42 21.91 10.88
C ILE A 170 5.43 20.76 10.64
N VAL A 171 4.45 20.99 9.77
CA VAL A 171 3.47 19.98 9.35
C VAL A 171 3.77 19.47 7.94
N PHE A 172 3.73 18.16 7.73
CA PHE A 172 3.70 17.55 6.40
C PHE A 172 2.27 17.05 6.13
N PRO A 173 1.46 17.80 5.36
CA PRO A 173 0.12 17.36 4.96
C PRO A 173 0.24 16.29 3.87
N VAL A 174 -0.28 15.09 4.17
CA VAL A 174 -0.28 13.92 3.29
C VAL A 174 -1.73 13.51 2.99
N ILE A 175 -2.62 14.48 2.80
CA ILE A 175 -4.04 14.27 2.47
C ILE A 175 -4.19 14.40 0.95
N HIS A 176 -4.72 13.39 0.27
CA HIS A 176 -4.95 13.42 -1.19
C HIS A 176 -6.38 13.82 -1.52
N GLY A 177 -6.55 14.58 -2.62
CA GLY A 177 -7.85 15.11 -3.03
C GLY A 177 -8.38 16.21 -2.10
N ARG A 178 -9.70 16.20 -1.87
CA ARG A 178 -10.39 17.23 -1.08
C ARG A 178 -9.83 17.34 0.35
N PHE A 179 -9.81 18.56 0.89
CA PHE A 179 -9.18 18.97 2.15
C PHE A 179 -7.65 18.97 2.17
N GLY A 180 -6.99 18.31 1.21
CA GLY A 180 -5.53 18.31 1.05
C GLY A 180 -5.08 19.12 -0.15
N GLU A 181 -5.36 18.66 -1.35
CA GLU A 181 -4.95 19.31 -2.60
C GLU A 181 -5.80 20.54 -2.95
N ASP A 182 -7.00 20.67 -2.39
CA ASP A 182 -7.84 21.87 -2.55
C ASP A 182 -7.41 23.06 -1.65
N GLY A 183 -6.43 22.86 -0.76
CA GLY A 183 -5.94 23.89 0.15
C GLY A 183 -6.65 23.95 1.51
N GLY A 184 -7.57 23.02 1.82
CA GLY A 184 -8.38 23.06 3.05
C GLY A 184 -7.55 23.01 4.34
N ILE A 185 -6.69 22.01 4.49
CA ILE A 185 -5.82 21.90 5.67
C ILE A 185 -4.77 23.02 5.70
N GLN A 186 -4.25 23.44 4.54
CA GLN A 186 -3.27 24.51 4.43
C GLN A 186 -3.85 25.85 4.90
N GLU A 187 -5.12 26.13 4.61
CA GLU A 187 -5.78 27.35 5.10
C GLU A 187 -5.86 27.40 6.63
N ILE A 188 -6.06 26.24 7.27
CA ILE A 188 -6.03 26.12 8.73
C ILE A 188 -4.61 26.37 9.24
N LEU A 189 -3.61 25.72 8.65
CA LEU A 189 -2.20 25.89 9.06
C LEU A 189 -1.72 27.35 8.88
N GLU A 190 -2.09 27.99 7.77
CA GLU A 190 -1.83 29.41 7.50
C GLU A 190 -2.46 30.33 8.56
N LYS A 191 -3.72 30.07 8.93
CA LYS A 191 -4.45 30.88 9.92
C LYS A 191 -3.79 30.85 11.31
N PHE A 192 -3.20 29.72 11.69
CA PHE A 192 -2.54 29.54 12.99
C PHE A 192 -1.02 29.75 12.92
N ASN A 193 -0.49 30.21 11.78
CA ASN A 193 0.95 30.42 11.53
C ASN A 193 1.80 29.16 11.78
N ILE A 194 1.26 27.98 11.44
CA ILE A 194 1.97 26.70 11.55
C ILE A 194 2.72 26.48 10.24
N PRO A 195 4.06 26.35 10.26
CA PRO A 195 4.83 26.02 9.07
C PRO A 195 4.39 24.68 8.48
N PHE A 196 4.39 24.56 7.16
CA PHE A 196 4.03 23.30 6.50
C PHE A 196 4.75 23.08 5.17
N VAL A 197 4.87 21.81 4.78
CA VAL A 197 5.35 21.36 3.48
C VAL A 197 4.25 21.51 2.44
N GLY A 198 4.58 22.14 1.31
CA GLY A 198 3.74 22.21 0.13
C GLY A 198 3.21 23.60 -0.19
N THR A 199 2.28 23.63 -1.14
CA THR A 199 1.76 24.86 -1.72
C THR A 199 0.70 25.53 -0.83
N GLN A 200 0.66 26.87 -0.83
CA GLN A 200 -0.31 27.67 -0.07
C GLN A 200 -1.76 27.50 -0.55
N SER A 201 -2.72 27.64 0.37
CA SER A 201 -4.16 27.36 0.17
C SER A 201 -4.76 28.04 -1.06
N ARG A 202 -4.47 29.33 -1.26
CA ARG A 202 -4.96 30.12 -2.41
C ARG A 202 -4.43 29.62 -3.74
N LYS A 203 -3.22 29.09 -3.77
CA LYS A 203 -2.58 28.54 -4.97
C LYS A 203 -3.08 27.12 -5.24
N CYS A 204 -3.28 26.33 -4.19
CA CYS A 204 -3.92 25.03 -4.27
C CYS A 204 -5.30 25.10 -4.94
N ARG A 205 -6.18 25.99 -4.46
CA ARG A 205 -7.51 26.21 -5.07
C ARG A 205 -7.48 26.55 -6.56
N LYS A 206 -6.43 27.24 -7.04
CA LYS A 206 -6.31 27.61 -8.45
C LYS A 206 -5.83 26.46 -9.33
N ALA A 207 -5.06 25.52 -8.77
CA ALA A 207 -4.45 24.43 -9.53
C ALA A 207 -5.26 23.13 -9.46
N PHE A 208 -6.02 22.92 -8.38
CA PHE A 208 -6.73 21.66 -8.12
C PHE A 208 -7.97 21.45 -9.00
N ASP A 209 -8.73 22.51 -9.28
CA ASP A 209 -9.88 22.43 -10.19
C ASP A 209 -9.40 22.38 -11.64
N LYS A 210 -9.55 21.22 -12.30
CA LYS A 210 -9.00 20.97 -13.65
C LYS A 210 -9.52 21.96 -14.69
N TYR A 211 -10.76 22.43 -14.57
CA TYR A 211 -11.30 23.40 -15.50
C TYR A 211 -10.66 24.77 -15.30
N ASP A 212 -10.63 25.25 -14.05
CA ASP A 212 -10.06 26.56 -13.73
C ASP A 212 -8.53 26.57 -13.99
N ALA A 213 -7.84 25.46 -13.74
CA ALA A 213 -6.44 25.26 -14.09
C ALA A 213 -6.21 25.33 -15.61
N SER A 214 -7.08 24.70 -16.42
CA SER A 214 -7.03 24.77 -17.88
C SER A 214 -7.20 26.20 -18.40
N LEU A 215 -8.13 26.97 -17.83
CA LEU A 215 -8.29 28.39 -18.18
C LEU A 215 -7.03 29.23 -17.85
N GLU A 216 -6.42 28.96 -16.69
CA GLU A 216 -5.18 29.65 -16.30
C GLU A 216 -4.00 29.25 -17.19
N LEU A 217 -3.86 27.98 -17.55
CA LEU A 217 -2.88 27.48 -18.52
C LEU A 217 -3.02 28.22 -19.86
N GLU A 218 -4.24 28.34 -20.36
CA GLU A 218 -4.53 29.04 -21.60
C GLU A 218 -4.14 30.53 -21.52
N ARG A 219 -4.50 31.20 -20.41
CA ARG A 219 -4.14 32.61 -20.16
C ARG A 219 -2.63 32.83 -20.12
N GLN A 220 -1.89 31.82 -19.68
CA GLN A 220 -0.43 31.80 -19.63
C GLN A 220 0.21 31.40 -20.98
N GLY A 221 -0.59 31.11 -22.01
CA GLY A 221 -0.10 30.79 -23.35
C GLY A 221 0.30 29.33 -23.55
N PHE A 222 -0.15 28.42 -22.69
CA PHE A 222 -0.01 26.98 -22.90
C PHE A 222 -1.13 26.46 -23.81
N VAL A 223 -0.82 25.44 -24.60
CA VAL A 223 -1.84 24.65 -25.28
C VAL A 223 -2.59 23.81 -24.24
N THR A 224 -3.92 23.84 -24.29
CA THR A 224 -4.79 23.08 -23.39
C THR A 224 -5.75 22.21 -24.19
N VAL A 225 -6.14 21.07 -23.61
CA VAL A 225 -7.16 20.19 -24.21
C VAL A 225 -8.47 20.97 -24.28
N PRO A 226 -9.11 21.07 -25.46
CA PRO A 226 -10.43 21.67 -25.54
C PRO A 226 -11.37 20.93 -24.61
N ASN A 227 -12.10 21.71 -23.81
CA ASN A 227 -12.96 21.17 -22.78
C ASN A 227 -14.27 21.98 -22.66
N PHE A 228 -15.27 21.35 -22.05
CA PHE A 228 -16.59 21.91 -21.78
C PHE A 228 -16.98 21.56 -20.34
N LEU A 229 -17.45 22.56 -19.58
CA LEU A 229 -17.89 22.38 -18.20
C LEU A 229 -19.39 22.13 -18.12
N VAL A 230 -19.77 21.10 -17.40
CA VAL A 230 -21.14 20.68 -17.08
C VAL A 230 -21.38 20.98 -15.59
N GLN A 231 -22.41 21.78 -15.28
CA GLN A 231 -22.80 22.20 -13.93
C GLN A 231 -24.31 22.54 -13.86
N GLY A 232 -25.16 21.57 -13.52
CA GLY A 232 -26.61 21.78 -13.29
C GLY A 232 -27.52 21.05 -14.28
N SER A 233 -28.80 21.45 -14.38
CA SER A 233 -29.80 20.73 -15.20
C SER A 233 -30.45 21.58 -16.31
N GLU A 234 -30.61 20.94 -17.48
CA GLU A 234 -31.44 21.24 -18.67
C GLU A 234 -30.88 22.15 -19.79
N MET A 235 -29.90 23.02 -19.56
CA MET A 235 -29.36 23.90 -20.64
C MET A 235 -28.07 23.42 -21.34
N GLU A 236 -27.57 22.24 -20.99
CA GLU A 236 -26.19 21.84 -21.34
C GLU A 236 -26.09 21.05 -22.65
N GLU A 237 -27.13 20.32 -23.06
CA GLU A 237 -27.05 19.43 -24.22
C GLU A 237 -26.91 20.20 -25.54
N ALA A 238 -27.64 21.30 -25.69
CA ALA A 238 -27.57 22.14 -26.90
C ALA A 238 -26.23 22.87 -27.03
N GLU A 239 -25.67 23.39 -25.93
CA GLU A 239 -24.36 24.03 -25.93
C GLU A 239 -23.22 23.02 -26.10
N LEU A 240 -23.34 21.84 -25.48
CA LEU A 240 -22.40 20.74 -25.70
C LEU A 240 -22.44 20.26 -27.15
N SER A 241 -23.62 20.15 -27.77
CA SER A 241 -23.75 19.84 -29.19
C SER A 241 -23.03 20.87 -30.09
N LYS A 242 -23.19 22.18 -29.78
CA LYS A 242 -22.42 23.23 -30.48
C LYS A 242 -20.91 23.08 -30.27
N TRP A 243 -20.49 22.69 -29.06
CA TRP A 243 -19.09 22.44 -28.75
C TRP A 243 -18.53 21.26 -29.55
N PHE A 244 -19.26 20.14 -29.66
CA PHE A 244 -18.90 19.00 -30.51
C PHE A 244 -18.70 19.44 -31.97
N VAL A 245 -19.67 20.18 -32.52
CA VAL A 245 -19.58 20.71 -33.91
C VAL A 245 -18.38 21.67 -34.08
N LYS A 246 -18.12 22.55 -33.12
CA LYS A 246 -16.99 23.49 -33.14
C LYS A 246 -15.65 22.76 -33.26
N TYR A 247 -15.50 21.64 -32.57
CA TYR A 247 -14.28 20.81 -32.58
C TYR A 247 -14.38 19.62 -33.55
N GLN A 248 -15.34 19.65 -34.48
CA GLN A 248 -15.54 18.66 -35.54
C GLN A 248 -15.66 17.22 -35.02
N LEU A 249 -16.23 17.05 -33.82
CA LEU A 249 -16.61 15.75 -33.26
C LEU A 249 -18.01 15.39 -33.74
N ASP A 250 -18.22 14.09 -34.02
CA ASP A 250 -19.54 13.56 -34.35
C ASP A 250 -20.47 13.69 -33.12
N THR A 251 -21.66 14.25 -33.30
CA THR A 251 -22.57 14.53 -32.18
C THR A 251 -23.22 13.27 -31.60
N GLU A 252 -23.22 12.15 -32.33
CA GLU A 252 -23.80 10.88 -31.89
C GLU A 252 -22.73 9.88 -31.45
N GLN A 253 -21.54 9.91 -32.02
CA GLN A 253 -20.48 8.90 -31.82
C GLN A 253 -19.10 9.48 -31.49
N GLY A 254 -18.97 10.81 -31.40
CA GLY A 254 -17.70 11.47 -31.12
C GLY A 254 -17.14 11.07 -29.76
N LYS A 255 -15.89 10.61 -29.73
CA LYS A 255 -15.24 10.09 -28.52
C LYS A 255 -14.71 11.23 -27.64
N VAL A 256 -15.12 11.26 -26.38
CA VAL A 256 -14.70 12.25 -25.38
C VAL A 256 -14.40 11.59 -24.03
N VAL A 257 -13.70 12.31 -23.16
CA VAL A 257 -13.50 11.93 -21.75
C VAL A 257 -14.41 12.78 -20.88
N VAL A 258 -15.15 12.14 -19.98
CA VAL A 258 -15.99 12.79 -18.97
C VAL A 258 -15.36 12.53 -17.60
N LYS A 259 -15.00 13.59 -16.88
CA LYS A 259 -14.29 13.48 -15.58
C LYS A 259 -14.68 14.57 -14.58
N PRO A 260 -14.66 14.29 -13.27
CA PRO A 260 -14.85 15.31 -12.25
C PRO A 260 -13.72 16.35 -12.26
N THR A 261 -14.07 17.60 -11.98
CA THR A 261 -13.10 18.70 -11.93
C THR A 261 -12.16 18.63 -10.73
N ARG A 262 -12.63 18.12 -9.58
CA ARG A 262 -11.96 18.19 -8.26
C ARG A 262 -11.74 16.84 -7.59
N ALA A 263 -11.72 15.75 -8.37
CA ALA A 263 -11.32 14.42 -7.86
C ALA A 263 -9.98 13.97 -8.46
N GLY A 264 -9.12 13.36 -7.63
CA GLY A 264 -7.85 12.78 -8.05
C GLY A 264 -7.95 11.32 -8.49
N SER A 265 -6.79 10.71 -8.74
CA SER A 265 -6.63 9.24 -8.95
C SER A 265 -7.52 8.58 -10.01
N SER A 266 -7.97 9.36 -11.01
CA SER A 266 -8.90 8.93 -12.06
C SER A 266 -10.25 8.41 -11.54
N ILE A 267 -10.67 8.82 -10.34
CA ILE A 267 -11.98 8.48 -9.79
C ILE A 267 -13.07 9.21 -10.59
N GLY A 268 -14.09 8.48 -11.05
CA GLY A 268 -15.17 9.05 -11.86
C GLY A 268 -14.79 9.42 -13.30
N VAL A 269 -13.60 9.04 -13.79
CA VAL A 269 -13.20 9.26 -15.19
C VAL A 269 -13.80 8.18 -16.08
N THR A 270 -14.53 8.58 -17.12
CA THR A 270 -15.15 7.67 -18.08
C THR A 270 -14.97 8.17 -19.51
N VAL A 271 -14.97 7.25 -20.48
CA VAL A 271 -15.05 7.59 -21.92
C VAL A 271 -16.52 7.69 -22.29
N ALA A 272 -16.91 8.69 -23.09
CA ALA A 272 -18.26 8.85 -23.62
C ALA A 272 -18.28 9.03 -25.14
N TYR A 273 -19.42 8.71 -25.76
CA TYR A 273 -19.64 8.72 -27.19
C TYR A 273 -20.83 9.59 -27.58
N GLY A 274 -20.54 10.72 -28.21
CA GLY A 274 -21.55 11.70 -28.59
C GLY A 274 -22.06 12.52 -27.40
N VAL A 275 -22.97 13.44 -27.70
CA VAL A 275 -23.48 14.44 -26.76
C VAL A 275 -24.34 13.78 -25.67
N THR A 276 -25.27 12.89 -26.05
CA THR A 276 -26.22 12.29 -25.12
C THR A 276 -25.54 11.42 -24.07
N ASP A 277 -24.64 10.52 -24.47
CA ASP A 277 -23.87 9.67 -23.54
C ASP A 277 -22.97 10.51 -22.62
N SER A 278 -22.38 11.60 -23.14
CA SER A 278 -21.57 12.53 -22.34
C SER A 278 -22.38 13.17 -21.21
N VAL A 279 -23.61 13.63 -21.50
CA VAL A 279 -24.51 14.21 -20.51
C VAL A 279 -24.98 13.17 -19.50
N GLU A 280 -25.30 11.95 -19.94
CA GLU A 280 -25.68 10.86 -19.05
C GLU A 280 -24.57 10.51 -18.06
N LYS A 281 -23.33 10.34 -18.54
CA LYS A 281 -22.16 10.08 -17.69
C LYS A 281 -21.84 11.23 -16.75
N ALA A 282 -21.95 12.47 -17.20
CA ALA A 282 -21.76 13.64 -16.34
C ALA A 282 -22.83 13.70 -15.23
N LYS A 283 -24.09 13.45 -15.57
CA LYS A 283 -25.18 13.36 -14.57
C LYS A 283 -24.96 12.22 -13.60
N ALA A 284 -24.43 11.07 -14.04
CA ALA A 284 -24.10 9.95 -13.16
C ALA A 284 -23.09 10.39 -12.08
N ILE A 285 -21.96 11.00 -12.48
CA ILE A 285 -20.92 11.52 -11.57
C ILE A 285 -21.52 12.50 -10.53
N ILE A 286 -22.38 13.43 -10.99
CA ILE A 286 -23.05 14.41 -10.12
C ILE A 286 -24.03 13.71 -9.15
N SER A 287 -24.82 12.76 -9.65
CA SER A 287 -25.82 12.04 -8.86
C SER A 287 -25.21 11.09 -7.84
N GLU A 288 -24.03 10.54 -8.13
CA GLU A 288 -23.20 9.75 -7.21
C GLU A 288 -22.53 10.63 -6.15
N GLY A 289 -22.58 11.96 -6.30
CA GLY A 289 -21.99 12.91 -5.37
C GLY A 289 -20.46 12.98 -5.44
N ILE A 290 -19.86 12.54 -6.55
CA ILE A 290 -18.40 12.57 -6.75
C ILE A 290 -17.92 14.02 -6.90
N ASP A 291 -18.58 14.81 -7.75
CA ASP A 291 -18.33 16.25 -7.92
C ASP A 291 -19.59 16.93 -8.49
N ASP A 292 -19.77 18.21 -8.19
CA ASP A 292 -20.88 19.03 -8.70
C ASP A 292 -20.55 19.75 -10.02
N ARG A 293 -19.27 19.65 -10.45
CA ARG A 293 -18.73 20.15 -11.70
C ARG A 293 -18.05 19.01 -12.45
N VAL A 294 -18.45 18.81 -13.70
CA VAL A 294 -17.91 17.74 -14.57
C VAL A 294 -17.35 18.34 -15.84
N LEU A 295 -16.19 17.84 -16.24
CA LEU A 295 -15.45 18.27 -17.42
C LEU A 295 -15.62 17.25 -18.54
N VAL A 296 -16.00 17.73 -19.73
CA VAL A 296 -15.99 16.95 -20.97
C VAL A 296 -14.82 17.42 -21.81
N GLU A 297 -13.90 16.54 -22.16
CA GLU A 297 -12.67 16.85 -22.91
C GLU A 297 -12.57 15.99 -24.16
N ILE A 298 -11.87 16.51 -25.19
CA ILE A 298 -11.55 15.70 -26.37
C ILE A 298 -10.72 14.48 -25.95
N PHE A 299 -11.10 13.29 -26.44
CA PHE A 299 -10.30 12.09 -26.26
C PHE A 299 -9.01 12.18 -27.10
N LEU A 300 -7.85 12.06 -26.44
CA LEU A 300 -6.54 12.23 -27.05
C LEU A 300 -6.06 10.95 -27.75
N GLU A 301 -6.64 10.64 -28.92
CA GLU A 301 -6.29 9.44 -29.69
C GLU A 301 -4.82 9.43 -30.13
N GLY A 302 -4.16 8.28 -29.93
CA GLY A 302 -2.76 8.07 -30.31
C GLY A 302 -1.75 8.88 -29.50
N GLY A 303 -2.18 9.54 -28.42
CA GLY A 303 -1.30 10.26 -27.51
C GLY A 303 -0.57 9.33 -26.53
N SER A 304 0.63 9.74 -26.12
CA SER A 304 1.38 9.09 -25.03
C SER A 304 1.31 9.95 -23.77
N GLU A 305 0.91 9.36 -22.65
CA GLU A 305 0.86 10.05 -21.36
C GLU A 305 2.27 10.14 -20.74
N PHE A 306 2.55 11.25 -20.05
CA PHE A 306 3.78 11.43 -19.29
C PHE A 306 3.50 12.02 -17.91
N THR A 307 4.39 11.72 -16.98
CA THR A 307 4.42 12.29 -15.63
C THR A 307 5.77 12.93 -15.35
N ALA A 308 5.78 14.11 -14.76
CA ALA A 308 6.99 14.84 -14.39
C ALA A 308 6.91 15.33 -12.93
N ILE A 309 7.89 14.94 -12.12
CA ILE A 309 8.06 15.45 -10.76
C ILE A 309 8.89 16.74 -10.83
N VAL A 310 8.41 17.78 -10.18
CA VAL A 310 9.10 19.07 -10.04
C VAL A 310 9.49 19.25 -8.59
N LEU A 311 10.74 19.62 -8.33
CA LEU A 311 11.26 19.98 -7.02
C LEU A 311 11.70 21.43 -7.02
N ASP A 312 11.32 22.19 -6.01
CA ASP A 312 11.90 23.52 -5.79
C ASP A 312 13.24 23.37 -5.06
N VAL A 313 14.30 23.89 -5.65
CA VAL A 313 15.66 23.91 -5.07
C VAL A 313 16.12 25.34 -4.79
N GLY A 314 15.19 26.29 -4.84
CA GLY A 314 15.44 27.71 -4.64
C GLY A 314 15.89 28.07 -3.23
N SER A 315 16.07 29.38 -3.02
CA SER A 315 16.39 29.96 -1.71
C SER A 315 15.47 31.14 -1.44
N ASP A 316 15.06 31.33 -0.18
CA ASP A 316 14.17 32.40 0.26
C ASP A 316 12.88 32.52 -0.59
N LEU A 317 12.68 33.67 -1.26
CA LEU A 317 11.53 34.00 -2.12
C LEU A 317 11.73 33.61 -3.59
N ASN A 318 12.92 33.12 -3.98
CA ASN A 318 13.27 32.82 -5.36
C ASN A 318 13.08 31.33 -5.67
N CYS A 319 11.94 30.99 -6.26
CA CYS A 319 11.63 29.64 -6.74
C CYS A 319 12.58 29.24 -7.88
N GLN A 320 13.26 28.10 -7.74
CA GLN A 320 14.12 27.49 -8.76
C GLN A 320 13.64 26.04 -8.97
N PRO A 321 12.61 25.80 -9.78
CA PRO A 321 12.08 24.46 -10.00
C PRO A 321 12.95 23.65 -10.94
N VAL A 322 13.39 22.49 -10.47
CA VAL A 322 14.08 21.47 -11.25
C VAL A 322 13.12 20.32 -11.50
N VAL A 323 12.89 20.04 -12.78
CA VAL A 323 12.08 18.89 -13.21
C VAL A 323 12.98 17.67 -13.30
N LEU A 324 12.56 16.62 -12.60
CA LEU A 324 13.23 15.33 -12.61
C LEU A 324 13.10 14.65 -13.98
N LEU A 325 13.66 13.44 -14.12
CA LEU A 325 13.52 12.67 -15.35
C LEU A 325 12.05 12.25 -15.52
N PRO A 326 11.33 12.75 -16.55
CA PRO A 326 9.93 12.38 -16.73
C PRO A 326 9.77 10.87 -16.94
N THR A 327 8.54 10.39 -16.80
CA THR A 327 8.17 9.01 -17.06
C THR A 327 7.12 8.98 -18.15
N GLU A 328 7.31 8.14 -19.17
CA GLU A 328 6.26 7.80 -20.14
C GLU A 328 5.41 6.67 -19.57
N VAL A 329 4.09 6.82 -19.70
CA VAL A 329 3.10 5.82 -19.28
C VAL A 329 2.53 5.17 -20.55
N GLU A 330 2.88 3.91 -20.77
CA GLU A 330 2.43 3.12 -21.91
C GLU A 330 1.31 2.16 -21.49
N LEU A 331 0.14 2.24 -22.12
CA LEU A 331 -0.94 1.28 -21.94
C LEU A 331 -0.73 0.10 -22.90
N GLN A 332 -0.62 -1.13 -22.38
CA GLN A 332 -0.57 -2.35 -23.19
C GLN A 332 -1.98 -2.85 -23.48
N SER A 333 -2.35 -2.98 -24.76
CA SER A 333 -3.54 -3.71 -25.20
C SER A 333 -3.17 -5.18 -25.42
N HIS A 334 -3.71 -6.11 -24.64
CA HIS A 334 -3.50 -7.54 -24.86
C HIS A 334 -4.83 -8.18 -25.26
N ASP A 335 -4.81 -8.83 -26.42
CA ASP A 335 -5.91 -9.52 -27.09
C ASP A 335 -6.95 -8.65 -27.82
N LYS A 336 -6.89 -8.72 -29.16
CA LYS A 336 -7.87 -8.20 -30.13
C LYS A 336 -9.29 -8.81 -30.01
N PHE A 337 -9.55 -9.61 -28.98
CA PHE A 337 -10.81 -10.35 -28.80
C PHE A 337 -11.71 -9.79 -27.68
N ASP A 338 -11.24 -8.83 -26.88
CA ASP A 338 -12.09 -8.16 -25.89
C ASP A 338 -12.47 -6.75 -26.39
N VAL A 339 -13.72 -6.58 -26.82
CA VAL A 339 -14.26 -5.32 -27.35
C VAL A 339 -14.24 -4.21 -26.27
N SER A 340 -14.07 -4.58 -24.99
CA SER A 340 -13.97 -3.65 -23.86
C SER A 340 -12.61 -2.95 -23.71
N GLU A 341 -11.56 -3.35 -24.45
CA GLU A 341 -10.22 -2.77 -24.30
C GLU A 341 -9.93 -1.53 -25.18
N GLN A 342 -10.77 -1.21 -26.18
CA GLN A 342 -10.60 0.00 -27.01
C GLN A 342 -10.82 1.32 -26.23
N ASP A 343 -11.36 1.23 -25.01
CA ASP A 343 -11.60 2.34 -24.06
C ASP A 343 -10.72 2.30 -22.81
N ALA A 344 -9.60 1.57 -22.90
CA ALA A 344 -8.60 1.49 -21.86
C ALA A 344 -8.06 2.88 -21.47
N ILE A 345 -8.43 3.37 -20.29
CA ILE A 345 -7.89 4.61 -19.67
C ILE A 345 -6.92 4.29 -18.52
N PHE A 346 -5.97 5.19 -18.21
CA PHE A 346 -5.10 5.06 -17.05
C PHE A 346 -5.86 5.35 -15.74
N ASN A 347 -6.53 4.33 -15.20
CA ASN A 347 -7.43 4.42 -14.04
C ASN A 347 -6.74 4.06 -12.70
N TYR A 348 -7.45 4.23 -11.58
CA TYR A 348 -6.97 3.90 -10.24
C TYR A 348 -6.31 2.52 -10.15
N ARG A 349 -6.97 1.49 -10.69
CA ARG A 349 -6.45 0.11 -10.69
C ARG A 349 -5.07 0.04 -11.33
N ARG A 350 -4.92 0.70 -12.48
CA ARG A 350 -3.67 0.71 -13.25
C ARG A 350 -2.59 1.60 -12.65
N LYS A 351 -2.96 2.57 -11.81
CA LYS A 351 -2.03 3.49 -11.11
C LYS A 351 -1.39 2.90 -9.87
N TYR A 352 -2.14 2.08 -9.12
CA TYR A 352 -1.74 1.67 -7.77
C TYR A 352 -1.63 0.15 -7.60
N LEU A 353 -2.12 -0.67 -8.54
CA LEU A 353 -2.05 -2.12 -8.43
C LEU A 353 -1.10 -2.76 -9.43
N PRO A 354 -0.46 -3.89 -9.07
CA PRO A 354 0.25 -4.74 -10.01
C PRO A 354 -0.63 -5.09 -11.21
N THR A 355 -0.23 -4.63 -12.38
CA THR A 355 -0.92 -4.91 -13.65
C THR A 355 0.10 -5.01 -14.78
N ARG A 356 -0.19 -5.87 -15.76
CA ARG A 356 0.56 -5.92 -17.03
C ARG A 356 -0.03 -4.99 -18.10
N GLN A 357 -1.12 -4.29 -17.77
CA GLN A 357 -1.79 -3.37 -18.70
C GLN A 357 -1.07 -2.02 -18.83
N VAL A 358 -0.07 -1.75 -17.99
CA VAL A 358 0.71 -0.51 -18.02
C VAL A 358 2.19 -0.82 -17.92
N THR A 359 3.02 -0.02 -18.57
CA THR A 359 4.47 -0.04 -18.44
C THR A 359 5.00 1.38 -18.30
N TYR A 360 5.97 1.56 -17.41
CA TYR A 360 6.58 2.86 -17.12
C TYR A 360 8.00 2.95 -17.65
N HIS A 361 8.27 3.92 -18.53
CA HIS A 361 9.59 4.13 -19.11
C HIS A 361 10.22 5.41 -18.53
N THR A 362 11.33 5.28 -17.80
CA THR A 362 12.06 6.41 -17.19
C THR A 362 13.57 6.28 -17.43
N PRO A 363 14.18 7.13 -18.28
CA PRO A 363 13.56 8.26 -19.01
C PRO A 363 12.58 7.78 -20.11
N PRO A 364 11.67 8.65 -20.58
CA PRO A 364 10.70 8.26 -21.59
C PRO A 364 11.41 7.97 -22.92
N ARG A 365 10.73 7.30 -23.85
CA ARG A 365 11.28 6.96 -25.18
C ARG A 365 11.08 8.07 -26.20
N PHE A 366 10.61 9.24 -25.77
CA PHE A 366 10.44 10.42 -26.61
C PHE A 366 11.78 10.99 -27.12
N PRO A 367 11.77 11.76 -28.22
CA PRO A 367 12.92 12.54 -28.65
C PRO A 367 13.45 13.49 -27.56
N LEU A 368 14.77 13.72 -27.54
CA LEU A 368 15.45 14.51 -26.50
C LEU A 368 14.92 15.95 -26.35
N ASP A 369 14.55 16.58 -27.45
CA ASP A 369 13.95 17.91 -27.51
C ASP A 369 12.52 17.94 -26.95
N VAL A 370 11.75 16.87 -27.15
CA VAL A 370 10.43 16.69 -26.50
C VAL A 370 10.60 16.54 -24.98
N ILE A 371 11.56 15.72 -24.53
CA ILE A 371 11.89 15.58 -23.10
C ILE A 371 12.29 16.93 -22.49
N ARG A 372 13.13 17.70 -23.20
CA ARG A 372 13.54 19.03 -22.77
C ARG A 372 12.35 19.98 -22.67
N SER A 373 11.48 19.98 -23.69
CA SER A 373 10.28 20.83 -23.73
C SER A 373 9.29 20.48 -22.61
N ILE A 374 9.13 19.19 -22.26
CA ILE A 374 8.35 18.77 -21.09
C ILE A 374 8.94 19.37 -19.82
N ARG A 375 10.26 19.25 -19.61
CA ARG A 375 10.94 19.77 -18.42
C ARG A 375 10.83 21.30 -18.34
N GLU A 376 11.05 22.00 -19.44
CA GLU A 376 10.90 23.46 -19.50
C GLU A 376 9.46 23.91 -19.20
N GLY A 377 8.47 23.24 -19.80
CA GLY A 377 7.07 23.55 -19.59
C GLY A 377 6.62 23.30 -18.15
N ALA A 378 6.96 22.15 -17.59
CA ALA A 378 6.64 21.81 -16.20
C ALA A 378 7.30 22.77 -15.19
N SER A 379 8.56 23.17 -15.42
CA SER A 379 9.25 24.18 -14.61
C SER A 379 8.53 25.53 -14.67
N LEU A 380 8.18 25.99 -15.87
CA LEU A 380 7.47 27.24 -16.09
C LEU A 380 6.08 27.26 -15.45
N LEU A 381 5.36 26.14 -15.51
CA LEU A 381 4.05 25.98 -14.86
C LEU A 381 4.16 26.08 -13.34
N PHE A 382 5.13 25.38 -12.76
CA PHE A 382 5.39 25.42 -11.33
C PHE A 382 5.59 26.85 -10.84
N GLN A 383 6.42 27.64 -11.53
CA GLN A 383 6.67 29.04 -11.21
C GLN A 383 5.44 29.92 -11.38
N ARG A 384 4.73 29.80 -12.51
CA ARG A 384 3.59 30.68 -12.84
C ARG A 384 2.38 30.48 -11.95
N LEU A 385 2.12 29.23 -11.56
CA LEU A 385 1.10 28.90 -10.58
C LEU A 385 1.55 29.30 -9.17
N GLY A 386 2.86 29.43 -8.94
CA GLY A 386 3.45 29.76 -7.63
C GLY A 386 3.34 28.58 -6.67
N LEU A 387 3.62 27.39 -7.20
CA LEU A 387 3.71 26.15 -6.43
C LEU A 387 4.98 26.17 -5.57
N ARG A 388 5.06 25.28 -4.58
CA ARG A 388 6.16 25.22 -3.61
C ARG A 388 6.58 23.79 -3.30
N ASP A 389 7.84 23.66 -2.93
CA ASP A 389 8.54 22.45 -2.48
C ASP A 389 8.60 21.33 -3.52
N PHE A 390 7.45 20.79 -3.91
CA PHE A 390 7.34 19.79 -4.95
C PHE A 390 5.93 19.73 -5.55
N ALA A 391 5.82 19.19 -6.76
CA ALA A 391 4.55 18.87 -7.40
C ALA A 391 4.72 17.73 -8.41
N ARG A 392 3.62 17.06 -8.76
CA ARG A 392 3.54 16.13 -9.89
C ARG A 392 2.70 16.76 -10.99
N ILE A 393 3.28 16.92 -12.17
CA ILE A 393 2.61 17.44 -13.35
C ILE A 393 2.48 16.31 -14.37
N ASP A 394 1.24 15.99 -14.73
CA ASP A 394 0.92 14.98 -15.73
C ASP A 394 0.47 15.65 -17.05
N GLY A 395 0.66 14.95 -18.16
CA GLY A 395 0.35 15.48 -19.47
C GLY A 395 0.42 14.44 -20.58
N TRP A 396 0.28 14.91 -21.82
CA TRP A 396 0.21 14.09 -23.02
C TRP A 396 1.12 14.63 -24.11
N ILE A 397 1.70 13.74 -24.90
CA ILE A 397 2.31 14.06 -26.19
C ILE A 397 1.43 13.49 -27.28
N LEU A 398 0.96 14.37 -28.18
CA LEU A 398 0.30 13.98 -29.41
C LEU A 398 1.31 13.94 -30.56
N PRO A 399 1.35 12.87 -31.37
CA PRO A 399 2.21 12.81 -32.53
C PRO A 399 1.77 13.84 -33.59
N PRO A 400 2.66 14.27 -34.51
CA PRO A 400 2.32 15.25 -35.54
C PRO A 400 1.17 14.83 -36.46
N SER A 401 0.98 13.51 -36.62
CA SER A 401 -0.07 12.90 -37.45
C SER A 401 -1.45 12.89 -36.78
N ALA A 402 -1.52 13.05 -35.46
CA ALA A 402 -2.80 13.21 -34.77
C ALA A 402 -3.37 14.58 -35.16
N SER A 403 -4.56 14.61 -35.74
CA SER A 403 -5.18 15.78 -36.36
C SER A 403 -5.33 16.95 -35.36
N ALA A 404 -4.31 17.81 -35.30
CA ALA A 404 -4.15 18.84 -34.28
C ALA A 404 -4.50 20.24 -34.82
N SER A 405 -5.51 20.34 -35.70
CA SER A 405 -5.97 21.59 -36.33
C SER A 405 -6.62 22.57 -35.34
N TYR A 406 -6.99 22.12 -34.13
CA TYR A 406 -7.64 22.92 -33.10
C TYR A 406 -6.68 23.72 -32.21
N PHE A 407 -5.39 23.42 -32.24
CA PHE A 407 -4.43 24.00 -31.31
C PHE A 407 -3.67 25.17 -31.96
N PRO A 408 -3.67 26.38 -31.35
CA PRO A 408 -3.00 27.55 -31.91
C PRO A 408 -1.48 27.36 -32.03
N GLU A 409 -0.86 27.82 -33.14
CA GLU A 409 0.58 27.67 -33.39
C GLU A 409 1.48 28.48 -32.45
N ASN A 410 0.99 29.61 -31.91
CA ASN A 410 1.79 30.54 -31.10
C ASN A 410 1.79 30.23 -29.58
N LYS A 411 1.39 29.02 -29.18
CA LYS A 411 1.29 28.61 -27.78
C LYS A 411 2.38 27.60 -27.40
N PHE A 412 2.83 27.65 -26.15
CA PHE A 412 3.80 26.69 -25.62
C PHE A 412 3.23 25.27 -25.67
N GLY A 413 4.04 24.33 -26.17
CA GLY A 413 3.66 22.93 -26.35
C GLY A 413 3.55 22.50 -27.80
N LYS A 414 3.48 23.43 -28.77
CA LYS A 414 3.56 23.09 -30.19
C LYS A 414 5.02 22.93 -30.65
N SER A 415 5.30 21.82 -31.34
CA SER A 415 6.58 21.55 -31.99
C SER A 415 6.38 20.75 -33.28
N GLU A 416 7.41 20.68 -34.13
CA GLU A 416 7.41 19.83 -35.34
C GLU A 416 7.35 18.33 -35.00
N LEU A 417 7.78 17.93 -33.80
CA LEU A 417 7.79 16.54 -33.34
C LEU A 417 6.51 16.12 -32.60
N GLY A 418 5.58 17.04 -32.37
CA GLY A 418 4.31 16.76 -31.72
C GLY A 418 3.78 17.93 -30.89
N THR A 419 2.62 17.71 -30.26
CA THR A 419 1.99 18.68 -29.35
C THR A 419 2.05 18.16 -27.91
N ILE A 420 2.69 18.91 -27.02
CA ILE A 420 2.77 18.65 -25.58
C ILE A 420 1.61 19.38 -24.89
N LEU A 421 0.84 18.65 -24.09
CA LEU A 421 -0.31 19.13 -23.34
C LEU A 421 -0.09 18.82 -21.86
N PHE A 422 -0.36 19.77 -20.98
CA PHE A 422 -0.38 19.55 -19.53
C PHE A 422 -1.83 19.50 -19.06
N THR A 423 -2.20 18.47 -18.29
CA THR A 423 -3.61 18.22 -17.94
C THR A 423 -3.87 18.21 -16.44
N ASP A 424 -3.02 17.54 -15.66
CA ASP A 424 -3.26 17.34 -14.23
C ASP A 424 -2.08 17.84 -13.40
N ILE A 425 -2.36 18.81 -12.52
CA ILE A 425 -1.37 19.41 -11.60
C ILE A 425 -1.70 18.90 -10.21
N ASN A 426 -0.92 17.95 -9.72
CA ASN A 426 -1.11 17.34 -8.41
C ASN A 426 -0.15 18.01 -7.43
N LEU A 427 -0.73 18.64 -6.41
CA LEU A 427 -0.03 19.48 -5.44
C LEU A 427 0.59 18.63 -4.33
N ILE A 428 0.04 17.43 -4.11
CA ILE A 428 0.57 16.43 -3.21
C ILE A 428 0.79 15.19 -4.06
N SER A 429 2.04 14.94 -4.48
CA SER A 429 2.35 13.72 -5.21
C SER A 429 2.11 12.50 -4.32
N GLY A 430 1.67 11.38 -4.90
CA GLY A 430 1.59 10.10 -4.21
C GLY A 430 2.96 9.73 -3.62
N MET A 431 2.99 9.24 -2.38
CA MET A 431 4.22 8.88 -1.65
C MET A 431 4.21 7.42 -1.20
N GLU A 432 3.49 6.55 -1.90
CA GLU A 432 3.67 5.10 -1.77
C GLU A 432 5.06 4.68 -2.28
N GLN A 433 5.60 3.55 -1.80
CA GLN A 433 6.99 3.11 -2.06
C GLN A 433 7.38 3.06 -3.55
N THR A 434 6.43 2.76 -4.44
CA THR A 434 6.66 2.69 -5.89
C THR A 434 6.11 3.91 -6.65
N SER A 435 5.80 5.02 -5.98
CA SER A 435 5.24 6.20 -6.63
C SER A 435 6.22 6.89 -7.59
N PHE A 436 5.70 7.69 -8.52
CA PHE A 436 6.50 8.49 -9.45
C PHE A 436 7.52 9.40 -8.75
N LEU A 437 7.20 9.92 -7.55
CA LEU A 437 8.15 10.72 -6.76
C LEU A 437 9.44 9.94 -6.52
N PHE A 438 9.34 8.73 -5.99
CA PHE A 438 10.51 7.93 -5.66
C PHE A 438 11.15 7.27 -6.87
N GLN A 439 10.35 6.85 -7.86
CA GLN A 439 10.88 6.31 -9.11
C GLN A 439 11.79 7.34 -9.81
N GLN A 440 11.30 8.56 -10.02
CA GLN A 440 12.07 9.62 -10.69
C GLN A 440 13.23 10.12 -9.82
N ALA A 441 13.02 10.31 -8.51
CA ALA A 441 14.07 10.73 -7.58
C ALA A 441 15.23 9.73 -7.51
N SER A 442 14.95 8.42 -7.48
CA SER A 442 15.99 7.39 -7.44
C SER A 442 16.85 7.36 -8.71
N LYS A 443 16.27 7.70 -9.87
CA LYS A 443 17.00 7.82 -11.14
C LYS A 443 17.96 9.00 -11.17
N VAL A 444 17.85 9.96 -10.26
CA VAL A 444 18.75 11.11 -10.13
C VAL A 444 19.49 11.15 -8.79
N GLY A 445 19.58 10.01 -8.08
CA GLY A 445 20.49 9.86 -6.95
C GLY A 445 19.86 10.03 -5.56
N PHE A 446 18.55 10.25 -5.47
CA PHE A 446 17.86 10.39 -4.18
C PHE A 446 17.19 9.10 -3.72
N SER A 447 17.49 8.64 -2.51
CA SER A 447 16.63 7.68 -1.80
C SER A 447 15.33 8.34 -1.34
N HIS A 448 14.38 7.51 -0.90
CA HIS A 448 13.12 7.97 -0.32
C HIS A 448 13.38 8.89 0.88
N SER A 449 14.29 8.50 1.77
CA SER A 449 14.63 9.28 2.95
C SER A 449 15.22 10.63 2.56
N ASN A 450 16.19 10.62 1.64
CA ASN A 450 16.90 11.83 1.24
C ASN A 450 15.99 12.82 0.50
N ILE A 451 15.12 12.35 -0.40
CA ILE A 451 14.18 13.25 -1.10
C ILE A 451 13.16 13.86 -0.15
N LEU A 452 12.55 13.08 0.74
CA LEU A 452 11.55 13.59 1.69
C LEU A 452 12.18 14.57 2.69
N ARG A 453 13.38 14.27 3.19
CA ARG A 453 14.12 15.18 4.08
C ARG A 453 14.55 16.47 3.36
N THR A 454 14.93 16.38 2.08
CA THR A 454 15.21 17.56 1.23
C THR A 454 13.97 18.44 1.09
N ILE A 455 12.80 17.85 0.84
CA ILE A 455 11.52 18.56 0.75
C ILE A 455 11.17 19.25 2.09
N ILE A 456 11.29 18.54 3.22
CA ILE A 456 11.04 19.10 4.55
C ILE A 456 11.99 20.25 4.86
N GLN A 457 13.28 20.09 4.53
CA GLN A 457 14.28 21.12 4.75
C GLN A 457 14.01 22.37 3.91
N HIS A 458 13.68 22.20 2.63
CA HIS A 458 13.30 23.31 1.78
C HIS A 458 12.08 24.07 2.34
N ALA A 459 11.06 23.35 2.82
CA ALA A 459 9.89 23.97 3.45
C ALA A 459 10.25 24.75 4.74
N CYS A 460 11.23 24.29 5.51
CA CYS A 460 11.71 24.98 6.71
C CYS A 460 12.33 26.35 6.40
N LEU A 461 12.90 26.55 5.20
CA LEU A 461 13.50 27.84 4.79
C LEU A 461 12.48 28.99 4.78
N GLN A 462 11.19 28.68 4.64
CA GLN A 462 10.12 29.68 4.61
C GLN A 462 9.76 30.22 6.00
N SER A 463 10.31 29.62 7.06
CA SER A 463 10.02 30.00 8.44
C SER A 463 11.31 30.43 9.14
N PRO A 464 11.50 31.72 9.43
CA PRO A 464 12.73 32.23 10.05
C PRO A 464 13.10 31.53 11.38
N ASN A 465 12.09 31.05 12.11
CA ASN A 465 12.27 30.34 13.38
C ASN A 465 12.84 28.91 13.21
N LEU A 466 12.77 28.35 12.00
CA LEU A 466 13.23 26.99 11.68
C LEU A 466 14.58 26.95 10.95
N LEU A 467 15.13 28.10 10.54
CA LEU A 467 16.42 28.20 9.85
C LEU A 467 17.63 27.70 10.67
N THR A 468 17.44 27.40 11.96
CA THR A 468 18.47 26.88 12.87
C THR A 468 18.53 25.36 12.94
N TYR A 469 17.61 24.63 12.29
CA TYR A 469 17.60 23.17 12.29
C TYR A 469 18.44 22.62 11.12
N ASP A 470 19.72 22.31 11.39
CA ASP A 470 20.47 21.39 10.55
C ASP A 470 19.96 19.96 10.83
N ILE A 471 18.91 19.52 10.10
CA ILE A 471 18.55 18.10 10.02
C ILE A 471 19.76 17.40 9.43
N VAL A 472 20.55 16.77 10.29
CA VAL A 472 21.69 15.97 9.86
C VAL A 472 21.09 14.79 9.12
N SER A 473 21.09 14.82 7.78
CA SER A 473 21.03 13.57 7.03
C SER A 473 22.17 12.72 7.60
N ASN A 474 21.85 11.72 8.43
CA ASN A 474 22.83 10.95 9.19
C ASN A 474 23.67 10.02 8.30
N THR A 475 23.83 10.40 7.03
CA THR A 475 24.71 9.86 6.00
C THR A 475 26.12 10.46 6.04
N SER A 476 26.49 11.35 6.98
CA SER A 476 27.87 11.88 7.04
C SER A 476 28.41 12.25 8.43
N SER A 477 29.03 11.26 9.08
CA SER A 477 30.46 11.39 9.45
C SER A 477 31.29 10.85 8.29
N ARG A 478 31.31 11.58 7.17
CA ARG A 478 32.27 11.36 6.08
C ARG A 478 33.08 12.64 5.91
N ARG A 479 34.21 12.61 6.62
CA ARG A 479 35.48 13.35 6.49
C ARG A 479 35.47 14.64 5.67
N SER A 480 35.70 15.74 6.40
CA SER A 480 36.35 16.95 5.89
C SER A 480 37.61 16.61 5.09
N GLY A 481 37.70 17.16 3.87
CA GLY A 481 38.85 17.01 2.98
C GLY A 481 38.47 17.35 1.53
N SER A 482 38.74 18.60 1.14
CA SER A 482 38.61 19.12 -0.22
C SER A 482 39.37 18.28 -1.27
N SER A 483 38.66 17.75 -2.28
CA SER A 483 39.08 17.72 -3.69
C SER A 483 38.08 16.93 -4.55
N LEU A 484 37.66 17.53 -5.66
CA LEU A 484 36.91 16.89 -6.75
C LEU A 484 37.72 15.75 -7.36
N SER A 485 37.34 14.50 -7.08
CA SER A 485 37.68 13.34 -7.90
C SER A 485 36.61 12.27 -7.75
N THR A 486 36.13 11.78 -8.90
CA THR A 486 35.34 10.57 -9.08
C THR A 486 36.06 9.36 -8.48
N GLU A 487 35.78 9.05 -7.22
CA GLU A 487 36.07 7.75 -6.62
C GLU A 487 34.78 7.19 -6.02
N SER A 488 34.55 5.91 -6.33
CA SER A 488 33.47 5.08 -5.80
C SER A 488 33.31 5.24 -4.29
N LEU A 489 32.05 5.34 -3.83
CA LEU A 489 31.65 5.28 -2.42
C LEU A 489 32.52 4.27 -1.66
N PRO A 490 33.19 4.65 -0.55
CA PRO A 490 33.95 3.70 0.24
C PRO A 490 32.95 2.70 0.84
N THR A 491 33.03 1.44 0.40
CA THR A 491 32.38 0.31 1.05
C THR A 491 32.84 0.28 2.51
N ASN A 492 31.89 0.34 3.44
CA ASN A 492 32.21 0.13 4.85
C ASN A 492 32.67 -1.32 4.98
N GLN A 493 33.99 -1.56 5.03
CA GLN A 493 34.57 -2.90 4.96
C GLN A 493 34.08 -3.85 6.08
N ASN A 494 33.40 -3.32 7.09
CA ASN A 494 32.82 -4.07 8.22
C ASN A 494 31.28 -4.19 8.18
N ALA A 495 30.58 -3.68 7.16
CA ALA A 495 29.12 -3.82 7.08
C ALA A 495 28.74 -5.26 6.71
N ARG A 496 27.79 -5.85 7.44
CA ARG A 496 27.26 -7.18 7.15
C ARG A 496 26.50 -7.13 5.83
N LYS A 497 26.91 -7.97 4.87
CA LYS A 497 26.23 -8.09 3.58
C LYS A 497 24.92 -8.86 3.75
N VAL A 498 23.85 -8.35 3.15
CA VAL A 498 22.55 -9.00 3.15
C VAL A 498 22.01 -9.00 1.74
N PHE A 499 21.61 -10.17 1.23
CA PHE A 499 20.89 -10.25 -0.03
C PHE A 499 19.42 -10.50 0.24
N VAL A 500 18.53 -9.68 -0.32
CA VAL A 500 17.08 -9.89 -0.22
C VAL A 500 16.60 -10.42 -1.57
N ILE A 501 16.26 -11.71 -1.64
CA ILE A 501 15.84 -12.35 -2.89
C ILE A 501 14.31 -12.46 -2.97
N PHE A 502 13.74 -12.08 -4.11
CA PHE A 502 12.30 -12.09 -4.40
C PHE A 502 12.06 -12.36 -5.89
N GLY A 503 10.80 -12.43 -6.32
CA GLY A 503 10.38 -12.85 -7.68
C GLY A 503 9.94 -14.30 -7.73
N GLY A 504 10.30 -15.01 -8.81
CA GLY A 504 9.95 -16.41 -9.05
C GLY A 504 8.91 -16.62 -10.17
N ASP A 505 8.58 -17.89 -10.43
CA ASP A 505 7.67 -18.31 -11.51
C ASP A 505 6.19 -18.42 -11.10
N THR A 506 5.91 -18.34 -9.81
CA THR A 506 4.57 -18.61 -9.28
C THR A 506 3.60 -17.45 -9.55
N SER A 507 2.30 -17.70 -9.33
CA SER A 507 1.29 -16.64 -9.30
C SER A 507 1.53 -15.62 -8.19
N GLU A 508 2.31 -15.96 -7.16
CA GLU A 508 2.62 -15.13 -5.99
C GLU A 508 3.80 -14.18 -6.20
N ARG A 509 4.45 -14.21 -7.37
CA ARG A 509 5.65 -13.41 -7.68
C ARG A 509 5.49 -11.89 -7.48
N GLN A 510 4.27 -11.36 -7.62
CA GLN A 510 4.02 -9.92 -7.38
C GLN A 510 4.01 -9.59 -5.88
N VAL A 511 3.42 -10.46 -5.06
CA VAL A 511 3.52 -10.36 -3.60
C VAL A 511 4.97 -10.51 -3.17
N SER A 512 5.71 -11.40 -3.84
CA SER A 512 7.14 -11.65 -3.59
C SER A 512 7.95 -10.37 -3.83
N LEU A 513 7.71 -9.66 -4.93
CA LEU A 513 8.30 -8.34 -5.19
C LEU A 513 7.94 -7.31 -4.10
N MET A 514 6.66 -7.22 -3.71
CA MET A 514 6.21 -6.27 -2.67
C MET A 514 6.85 -6.57 -1.31
N SER A 515 6.89 -7.85 -0.91
CA SER A 515 7.53 -8.33 0.32
C SER A 515 9.03 -8.04 0.31
N GLY A 516 9.72 -8.40 -0.79
CA GLY A 516 11.15 -8.15 -0.96
C GLY A 516 11.51 -6.67 -0.91
N THR A 517 10.70 -5.82 -1.55
CA THR A 517 10.87 -4.36 -1.53
C THR A 517 10.69 -3.79 -0.12
N ASN A 518 9.65 -4.23 0.60
CA ASN A 518 9.37 -3.77 1.96
C ASN A 518 10.47 -4.19 2.95
N VAL A 519 10.91 -5.45 2.90
CA VAL A 519 12.03 -5.97 3.70
C VAL A 519 13.31 -5.18 3.41
N TRP A 520 13.62 -4.98 2.13
CA TRP A 520 14.82 -4.27 1.70
C TRP A 520 14.84 -2.82 2.20
N LEU A 521 13.74 -2.07 2.06
CA LEU A 521 13.65 -0.69 2.54
C LEU A 521 13.84 -0.61 4.06
N ASN A 522 13.19 -1.49 4.83
CA ASN A 522 13.28 -1.51 6.29
C ASN A 522 14.68 -1.88 6.79
N LEU A 523 15.33 -2.89 6.20
CA LEU A 523 16.68 -3.29 6.62
C LEU A 523 17.73 -2.22 6.29
N ARG A 524 17.53 -1.43 5.23
CA ARG A 524 18.45 -0.33 4.85
C ARG A 524 18.50 0.82 5.85
N ALA A 525 17.54 0.93 6.76
CA ALA A 525 17.62 1.87 7.88
C ALA A 525 18.78 1.54 8.85
N SER A 526 19.26 0.28 8.84
CA SER A 526 20.36 -0.17 9.71
C SER A 526 21.73 0.21 9.14
N ARG A 527 22.54 0.96 9.90
CA ARG A 527 23.85 1.49 9.46
C ARG A 527 24.95 0.42 9.34
N ASP A 528 24.77 -0.72 9.99
CA ASP A 528 25.71 -1.85 9.99
C ASP A 528 25.44 -2.86 8.86
N LEU A 529 24.39 -2.65 8.05
CA LEU A 529 24.02 -3.53 6.96
C LEU A 529 24.29 -2.91 5.59
N GLU A 530 24.72 -3.74 4.65
CA GLU A 530 24.65 -3.44 3.22
C GLU A 530 23.69 -4.41 2.56
N VAL A 531 22.49 -3.91 2.28
CA VAL A 531 21.35 -4.72 1.81
C VAL A 531 21.19 -4.57 0.30
N ILE A 532 21.36 -5.67 -0.43
CA ILE A 532 21.29 -5.73 -1.89
C ILE A 532 20.03 -6.51 -2.30
N PRO A 533 19.09 -5.87 -3.01
CA PRO A 533 17.89 -6.53 -3.52
C PRO A 533 18.21 -7.37 -4.75
N CYS A 534 17.60 -8.54 -4.86
CA CYS A 534 17.87 -9.52 -5.90
C CYS A 534 16.57 -10.10 -6.49
N LEU A 535 16.38 -9.98 -7.80
CA LEU A 535 15.26 -10.59 -8.52
C LEU A 535 15.66 -11.98 -9.01
N LEU A 536 14.95 -13.01 -8.54
CA LEU A 536 14.85 -14.31 -9.19
C LEU A 536 13.93 -14.15 -10.41
N ALA A 537 14.52 -14.12 -11.59
CA ALA A 537 13.79 -13.88 -12.83
C ALA A 537 12.90 -15.08 -13.19
N PRO A 538 11.70 -14.84 -13.76
CA PRO A 538 10.86 -15.90 -14.28
C PRO A 538 11.53 -16.60 -15.47
N THR A 539 11.34 -17.91 -15.57
CA THR A 539 11.90 -18.79 -16.61
C THR A 539 11.24 -18.62 -17.97
N SER A 540 9.99 -18.16 -18.02
CA SER A 540 9.19 -18.06 -19.25
C SER A 540 9.04 -16.62 -19.77
N GLY A 541 10.14 -15.89 -19.91
CA GLY A 541 10.20 -14.63 -20.65
C GLY A 541 11.21 -14.76 -21.80
N TYR A 542 10.72 -14.88 -23.04
CA TYR A 542 11.49 -14.92 -24.31
C TYR A 542 12.06 -16.25 -24.82
N SER A 543 11.24 -17.30 -24.86
CA SER A 543 11.42 -18.37 -25.87
C SER A 543 10.17 -18.46 -26.74
N SER A 544 10.16 -17.73 -27.85
CA SER A 544 9.29 -18.03 -28.98
C SER A 544 9.74 -19.37 -29.58
N GLY A 545 9.06 -20.44 -29.20
CA GLY A 545 9.32 -21.77 -29.75
C GLY A 545 8.68 -22.82 -28.87
N PHE A 546 7.75 -23.57 -29.46
CA PHE A 546 7.27 -24.84 -28.92
C PHE A 546 8.46 -25.72 -28.54
N GLU A 547 8.82 -25.76 -27.26
CA GLU A 547 9.54 -26.89 -26.68
C GLU A 547 8.75 -27.37 -25.46
N SER A 548 8.44 -28.65 -25.53
CA SER A 548 7.47 -29.37 -24.73
C SER A 548 7.76 -29.27 -23.23
N ALA A 549 6.73 -28.96 -22.45
CA ALA A 549 6.70 -29.18 -21.01
C ALA A 549 7.01 -30.65 -20.71
N GLY A 550 8.11 -30.92 -20.02
CA GLY A 550 8.50 -32.30 -19.69
C GLY A 550 9.86 -32.52 -19.01
N ASN A 551 10.77 -31.53 -19.01
CA ASN A 551 12.03 -31.65 -18.27
C ASN A 551 12.06 -30.61 -17.15
N GLU A 552 12.31 -31.05 -15.91
CA GLU A 552 12.65 -30.18 -14.78
C GLU A 552 13.80 -29.27 -15.21
N VAL A 553 13.51 -27.98 -15.40
CA VAL A 553 14.56 -26.98 -15.62
C VAL A 553 15.42 -26.98 -14.37
N ASP A 554 16.71 -27.29 -14.53
CA ASP A 554 17.69 -27.28 -13.45
C ASP A 554 17.59 -25.97 -12.66
N ALA A 555 17.16 -26.07 -11.40
CA ALA A 555 16.93 -24.90 -10.56
C ALA A 555 18.20 -24.04 -10.41
N SER A 556 19.38 -24.65 -10.52
CA SER A 556 20.67 -23.96 -10.44
C SER A 556 20.96 -23.04 -11.65
N ALA A 557 20.33 -23.32 -12.81
CA ALA A 557 20.47 -22.54 -14.03
C ALA A 557 19.56 -21.30 -14.09
N ARG A 558 18.67 -21.12 -13.11
CA ARG A 558 17.77 -19.95 -13.02
C ARG A 558 18.58 -18.65 -12.94
N THR A 559 18.01 -17.56 -13.47
CA THR A 559 18.70 -16.26 -13.50
C THR A 559 18.36 -15.43 -12.27
N VAL A 560 19.39 -14.86 -11.62
CA VAL A 560 19.26 -13.89 -10.54
C VAL A 560 19.87 -12.55 -10.96
N TRP A 561 19.12 -11.47 -10.76
CA TRP A 561 19.59 -10.11 -10.98
C TRP A 561 19.83 -9.40 -9.66
N SER A 562 21.05 -8.93 -9.40
CA SER A 562 21.30 -7.94 -8.35
C SER A 562 20.87 -6.56 -8.84
N LEU A 563 20.01 -5.89 -8.08
CA LEU A 563 19.31 -4.70 -8.53
C LEU A 563 19.89 -3.42 -7.88
N PRO A 564 20.13 -2.35 -8.65
CA PRO A 564 20.30 -1.02 -8.08
C PRO A 564 18.94 -0.48 -7.61
N TYR A 565 18.98 0.50 -6.69
CA TYR A 565 17.80 1.08 -6.04
C TYR A 565 16.66 1.41 -7.03
N SER A 566 17.00 2.10 -8.13
CA SER A 566 15.99 2.63 -9.06
C SER A 566 15.22 1.58 -9.86
N LEU A 567 15.70 0.32 -9.89
CA LEU A 567 15.07 -0.77 -10.63
C LEU A 567 14.15 -1.62 -9.75
N VAL A 568 14.28 -1.54 -8.42
CA VAL A 568 13.40 -2.26 -7.48
C VAL A 568 12.00 -1.64 -7.43
N LEU A 569 11.90 -0.33 -7.63
CA LEU A 569 10.68 0.45 -7.48
C LEU A 569 9.72 0.27 -8.67
N ARG A 570 9.15 -0.92 -8.82
CA ARG A 570 8.19 -1.29 -9.87
C ARG A 570 7.01 -2.04 -9.27
N HIS A 571 5.89 -2.08 -9.98
CA HIS A 571 4.69 -2.76 -9.51
C HIS A 571 4.70 -4.24 -9.86
N THR A 572 5.44 -4.64 -10.90
CA THR A 572 5.53 -6.05 -11.31
C THR A 572 6.95 -6.56 -11.50
N THR A 573 7.14 -7.87 -11.32
CA THR A 573 8.43 -8.55 -11.55
C THR A 573 8.91 -8.44 -13.00
N GLU A 574 7.97 -8.36 -13.93
CA GLU A 574 8.18 -8.22 -15.36
C GLU A 574 8.74 -6.82 -15.67
N GLU A 575 8.14 -5.77 -15.09
CA GLU A 575 8.68 -4.41 -15.19
C GLU A 575 10.10 -4.29 -14.62
N VAL A 576 10.40 -4.97 -13.52
CA VAL A 576 11.78 -5.01 -12.97
C VAL A 576 12.73 -5.66 -13.99
N LEU A 577 12.34 -6.79 -14.57
CA LEU A 577 13.15 -7.52 -15.55
C LEU A 577 13.38 -6.70 -16.81
N ASP A 578 12.32 -6.11 -17.37
CA ASP A 578 12.40 -5.25 -18.56
C ASP A 578 13.31 -4.05 -18.29
N ALA A 579 13.18 -3.42 -17.11
CA ALA A 579 14.05 -2.32 -16.72
C ALA A 579 15.51 -2.75 -16.49
N CYS A 580 15.77 -4.00 -16.07
CA CYS A 580 17.12 -4.55 -16.02
C CYS A 580 17.74 -4.73 -17.40
N ILE A 581 16.97 -5.27 -18.35
CA ILE A 581 17.40 -5.47 -19.75
C ILE A 581 17.67 -4.10 -20.39
N GLU A 582 16.76 -3.15 -20.21
CA GLU A 582 16.90 -1.80 -20.74
C GLU A 582 18.11 -1.06 -20.15
N ALA A 583 18.36 -1.21 -18.85
CA ALA A 583 19.48 -0.53 -18.18
C ALA A 583 20.86 -0.96 -18.69
N ILE A 584 20.99 -2.18 -19.22
CA ILE A 584 22.26 -2.68 -19.79
C ILE A 584 22.33 -2.54 -21.31
N GLU A 585 21.26 -2.10 -21.96
CA GLU A 585 21.28 -1.81 -23.40
C GLU A 585 22.15 -0.56 -23.66
N PRO A 586 23.20 -0.65 -24.51
CA PRO A 586 24.19 0.41 -24.63
C PRO A 586 23.63 1.80 -24.98
N ALA A 587 22.67 1.89 -25.90
CA ALA A 587 22.13 3.18 -26.35
C ALA A 587 21.25 3.82 -25.26
N ARG A 588 20.38 3.04 -24.61
CA ARG A 588 19.52 3.46 -23.49
C ARG A 588 20.35 3.81 -22.27
N ALA A 589 21.40 3.05 -21.95
CA ALA A 589 22.33 3.35 -20.86
C ALA A 589 23.04 4.69 -21.08
N ALA A 590 23.53 4.96 -22.29
CA ALA A 590 24.17 6.23 -22.64
C ALA A 590 23.21 7.41 -22.55
N LEU A 591 22.00 7.28 -23.10
CA LEU A 591 20.93 8.28 -23.03
C LEU A 591 20.54 8.59 -21.58
N THR A 592 20.30 7.55 -20.78
CA THR A 592 19.94 7.68 -19.37
C THR A 592 21.03 8.34 -18.56
N SER A 593 22.30 7.97 -18.79
CA SER A 593 23.45 8.59 -18.13
C SER A 593 23.57 10.09 -18.47
N HIS A 594 23.39 10.45 -19.74
CA HIS A 594 23.41 11.85 -20.17
C HIS A 594 22.31 12.68 -19.51
N LEU A 595 21.05 12.21 -19.57
CA LEU A 595 19.91 12.91 -18.98
C LEU A 595 20.01 12.97 -17.45
N ARG A 596 20.42 11.88 -16.80
CA ARG A 596 20.66 11.83 -15.35
C ARG A 596 21.67 12.89 -14.94
N LYS A 597 22.81 12.96 -15.63
CA LYS A 597 23.86 13.94 -15.33
C LYS A 597 23.31 15.36 -15.41
N GLN A 598 22.57 15.69 -16.48
CA GLN A 598 21.97 17.01 -16.64
C GLN A 598 21.06 17.37 -15.45
N VAL A 599 20.14 16.49 -15.06
CA VAL A 599 19.24 16.76 -13.92
C VAL A 599 20.01 16.85 -12.60
N MET A 600 21.01 15.99 -12.39
CA MET A 600 21.83 16.05 -11.18
C MET A 600 22.65 17.35 -11.08
N ASP A 601 23.15 17.86 -12.20
CA ASP A 601 23.84 19.15 -12.26
C ASP A 601 22.87 20.30 -11.91
N ASP A 602 21.67 20.32 -12.51
CA ASP A 602 20.61 21.30 -12.20
C ASP A 602 20.21 21.29 -10.71
N LEU A 603 20.03 20.09 -10.14
CA LEU A 603 19.73 19.91 -8.71
C LEU A 603 20.89 20.38 -7.83
N THR A 604 22.12 20.04 -8.19
CA THR A 604 23.32 20.42 -7.42
C THR A 604 23.50 21.93 -7.41
N GLU A 605 23.25 22.61 -8.53
CA GLU A 605 23.34 24.07 -8.63
C GLU A 605 22.42 24.79 -7.62
N GLY A 606 21.19 24.28 -7.43
CA GLY A 606 20.26 24.83 -6.44
C GLY A 606 20.59 24.39 -5.02
N LEU A 607 20.67 23.07 -4.80
CA LEU A 607 20.73 22.50 -3.45
C LEU A 607 22.07 22.72 -2.74
N SER A 608 23.19 22.81 -3.47
CA SER A 608 24.51 23.06 -2.86
C SER A 608 24.65 24.44 -2.21
N LYS A 609 23.71 25.36 -2.48
CA LYS A 609 23.61 26.67 -1.82
C LYS A 609 23.16 26.53 -0.36
N HIS A 610 22.60 25.38 0.02
CA HIS A 610 22.05 25.13 1.35
C HIS A 610 22.99 24.24 2.18
N ASN A 611 23.32 24.69 3.40
CA ASN A 611 24.27 24.00 4.28
C ASN A 611 23.79 22.59 4.74
N TRP A 612 22.47 22.38 4.76
CA TRP A 612 21.87 21.10 5.14
C TRP A 612 21.95 20.04 4.04
N PHE A 613 22.18 20.41 2.78
CA PHE A 613 22.27 19.45 1.68
C PHE A 613 23.66 18.77 1.68
N ARG A 614 23.69 17.46 1.89
CA ARG A 614 24.93 16.66 1.94
C ARG A 614 25.22 15.86 0.67
N GLY A 615 24.40 16.04 -0.37
CA GLY A 615 24.53 15.34 -1.64
C GLY A 615 23.57 14.15 -1.80
N PHE A 616 23.79 13.42 -2.89
CA PHE A 616 23.00 12.27 -3.29
C PHE A 616 23.46 10.97 -2.60
N ASP A 617 22.55 10.06 -2.32
CA ASP A 617 22.77 8.84 -1.54
C ASP A 617 22.52 7.54 -2.31
N ILE A 618 22.20 7.65 -3.61
CA ILE A 618 22.10 6.53 -4.54
C ILE A 618 23.13 6.67 -5.67
N SER A 619 23.92 5.62 -5.89
CA SER A 619 24.84 5.46 -7.02
C SER A 619 24.12 5.18 -8.36
N GLY A 620 24.81 5.42 -9.47
CA GLY A 620 24.34 5.10 -10.82
C GLY A 620 24.70 3.67 -11.26
N ASP A 621 24.73 2.71 -10.33
CA ASP A 621 25.20 1.35 -10.63
C ASP A 621 24.27 0.60 -11.58
N LEU A 622 24.86 -0.23 -12.44
CA LEU A 622 24.13 -1.11 -13.36
C LEU A 622 23.73 -2.42 -12.67
N PRO A 623 22.60 -3.04 -13.07
CA PRO A 623 22.21 -4.34 -12.55
C PRO A 623 23.21 -5.44 -12.98
N LYS A 624 23.36 -6.47 -12.15
CA LYS A 624 24.26 -7.61 -12.43
C LYS A 624 23.45 -8.89 -12.60
N ARG A 625 23.67 -9.60 -13.71
CA ARG A 625 23.02 -10.87 -14.04
C ARG A 625 23.94 -12.05 -13.72
N LEU A 626 23.45 -13.02 -12.94
CA LEU A 626 24.15 -14.25 -12.57
C LEU A 626 23.21 -15.45 -12.70
N SER A 627 23.75 -16.67 -12.84
CA SER A 627 22.96 -17.87 -12.53
C SER A 627 22.73 -17.97 -11.02
N LEU A 628 21.72 -18.73 -10.60
CA LEU A 628 21.42 -18.95 -9.19
C LEU A 628 22.62 -19.57 -8.47
N GLU A 629 23.28 -20.54 -9.09
CA GLU A 629 24.52 -21.13 -8.54
C GLU A 629 25.63 -20.08 -8.36
N GLN A 630 25.90 -19.28 -9.39
CA GLN A 630 26.92 -18.21 -9.32
C GLN A 630 26.58 -17.16 -8.25
N TRP A 631 25.30 -16.85 -8.09
CA TRP A 631 24.84 -15.90 -7.08
C TRP A 631 24.98 -16.46 -5.66
N ILE A 632 24.72 -17.75 -5.44
CA ILE A 632 24.96 -18.41 -4.14
C ILE A 632 26.45 -18.45 -3.81
N GLU A 633 27.32 -18.75 -4.79
CA GLU A 633 28.77 -18.68 -4.59
C GLU A 633 29.21 -17.25 -4.23
N LEU A 634 28.67 -16.23 -4.92
CA LEU A 634 28.91 -14.84 -4.55
C LEU A 634 28.46 -14.54 -3.12
N ALA A 635 27.27 -14.99 -2.71
CA ALA A 635 26.75 -14.81 -1.36
C ALA A 635 27.69 -15.41 -0.31
N LYS A 636 28.24 -16.59 -0.58
CA LYS A 636 29.25 -17.25 0.27
C LYS A 636 30.56 -16.47 0.32
N GLU A 637 31.10 -16.07 -0.82
CA GLU A 637 32.37 -15.34 -0.93
C GLU A 637 32.34 -14.02 -0.15
N VAL A 638 31.22 -13.31 -0.19
CA VAL A 638 31.04 -12.03 0.53
C VAL A 638 30.46 -12.20 1.94
N GLN A 639 30.30 -13.44 2.41
CA GLN A 639 29.74 -13.79 3.72
C GLN A 639 28.36 -13.15 3.97
N ALA A 640 27.52 -13.12 2.94
CA ALA A 640 26.18 -12.56 3.01
C ALA A 640 25.21 -13.47 3.78
N THR A 641 24.23 -12.86 4.45
CA THR A 641 23.00 -13.54 4.84
C THR A 641 21.93 -13.31 3.80
N VAL A 642 21.21 -14.37 3.42
CA VAL A 642 20.13 -14.30 2.44
C VAL A 642 18.78 -14.18 3.15
N PHE A 643 18.10 -13.06 2.94
CA PHE A 643 16.71 -12.91 3.30
C PHE A 643 15.85 -13.45 2.16
N ILE A 644 15.13 -14.55 2.40
CA ILE A 644 14.23 -15.15 1.41
C ILE A 644 12.87 -14.46 1.48
N ALA A 645 12.47 -13.79 0.40
CA ALA A 645 11.15 -13.22 0.18
C ALA A 645 10.52 -13.76 -1.12
N VAL A 646 11.02 -14.90 -1.62
CA VAL A 646 10.45 -15.64 -2.76
C VAL A 646 9.25 -16.43 -2.26
N HIS A 647 8.04 -16.10 -2.73
CA HIS A 647 6.81 -16.79 -2.36
C HIS A 647 6.45 -17.91 -3.35
N GLY A 648 6.00 -19.04 -2.79
CA GLY A 648 5.66 -20.25 -3.52
C GLY A 648 6.84 -20.92 -4.23
N GLY A 649 6.61 -22.14 -4.74
CA GLY A 649 7.60 -22.93 -5.48
C GLY A 649 8.93 -23.05 -4.74
N ILE A 650 10.04 -22.78 -5.44
CA ILE A 650 11.40 -22.97 -4.88
C ILE A 650 11.69 -22.15 -3.61
N GLY A 651 10.90 -21.09 -3.37
CA GLY A 651 11.02 -20.26 -2.17
C GLY A 651 10.45 -20.92 -0.91
N GLU A 652 9.53 -21.86 -1.05
CA GLU A 652 8.79 -22.47 0.07
C GLU A 652 8.85 -24.00 0.10
N ASP A 653 9.20 -24.66 -1.01
CA ASP A 653 9.25 -26.13 -1.13
C ASP A 653 10.53 -26.78 -0.59
N GLY A 654 11.49 -25.97 -0.11
CA GLY A 654 12.78 -26.40 0.41
C GLY A 654 13.92 -26.41 -0.62
N THR A 655 13.66 -26.12 -1.90
CA THR A 655 14.67 -26.14 -2.97
C THR A 655 15.72 -25.04 -2.79
N LEU A 656 15.31 -23.77 -2.67
CA LEU A 656 16.26 -22.66 -2.48
C LEU A 656 17.01 -22.80 -1.15
N GLN A 657 16.31 -23.22 -0.09
CA GLN A 657 16.90 -23.49 1.22
C GLN A 657 18.01 -24.53 1.12
N SER A 658 17.74 -25.66 0.46
CA SER A 658 18.70 -26.75 0.27
C SER A 658 19.95 -26.28 -0.48
N LEU A 659 19.79 -25.46 -1.53
CA LEU A 659 20.91 -24.91 -2.30
C LEU A 659 21.78 -23.97 -1.46
N LEU A 660 21.18 -23.13 -0.59
CA LEU A 660 21.89 -22.24 0.32
C LEU A 660 22.60 -23.02 1.44
N GLU A 661 21.90 -23.96 2.07
CA GLU A 661 22.41 -24.85 3.11
C GLU A 661 23.61 -25.67 2.61
N ALA A 662 23.53 -26.23 1.39
CA ALA A 662 24.61 -27.00 0.78
C ALA A 662 25.92 -26.20 0.59
N LYS A 663 25.84 -24.87 0.52
CA LYS A 663 26.99 -23.97 0.39
C LYS A 663 27.37 -23.28 1.71
N GLY A 664 26.62 -23.52 2.79
CA GLY A 664 26.81 -22.88 4.09
C GLY A 664 26.47 -21.39 4.07
N VAL A 665 25.48 -20.98 3.26
CA VAL A 665 25.01 -19.58 3.23
C VAL A 665 23.82 -19.44 4.19
N PRO A 666 23.92 -18.58 5.22
CA PRO A 666 22.83 -18.41 6.19
C PRO A 666 21.64 -17.74 5.53
N HIS A 667 20.43 -18.20 5.86
CA HIS A 667 19.20 -17.66 5.30
C HIS A 667 18.08 -17.56 6.32
N THR A 668 17.13 -16.64 6.08
CA THR A 668 15.94 -16.48 6.92
C THR A 668 14.91 -17.58 6.67
N GLY A 669 14.05 -17.81 7.67
CA GLY A 669 12.98 -18.79 7.63
C GLY A 669 13.44 -20.23 7.88
N PRO A 670 12.50 -21.19 7.79
CA PRO A 670 12.76 -22.60 8.05
C PRO A 670 13.73 -23.24 7.05
N GLY A 671 14.39 -24.32 7.46
CA GLY A 671 15.30 -25.08 6.61
C GLY A 671 14.60 -25.99 5.60
N SER A 672 15.37 -26.57 4.69
CA SER A 672 14.86 -27.34 3.54
C SER A 672 13.85 -28.44 3.90
N THR A 673 14.11 -29.20 4.96
CA THR A 673 13.22 -30.30 5.41
C THR A 673 11.89 -29.77 5.96
N ALA A 674 11.93 -28.74 6.79
CA ALA A 674 10.73 -28.15 7.37
C ALA A 674 9.87 -27.46 6.30
N SER A 675 10.51 -26.71 5.39
CA SER A 675 9.88 -26.10 4.23
C SER A 675 9.16 -27.14 3.35
N LYS A 676 9.84 -28.22 3.00
CA LYS A 676 9.25 -29.32 2.23
C LYS A 676 8.01 -29.94 2.89
N ILE A 677 8.07 -30.19 4.21
CA ILE A 677 6.94 -30.74 4.96
C ILE A 677 5.77 -29.76 4.99
N CYS A 678 6.05 -28.47 5.24
CA CYS A 678 5.01 -27.44 5.38
C CYS A 678 4.33 -27.08 4.06
N MET A 679 5.06 -27.17 2.94
CA MET A 679 4.51 -26.97 1.60
C MET A 679 3.47 -28.03 1.24
N ASP A 680 3.61 -29.26 1.77
CA ASP A 680 2.64 -30.33 1.61
C ASP A 680 1.68 -30.40 2.81
N LYS A 681 0.43 -29.97 2.59
CA LYS A 681 -0.60 -29.92 3.65
C LYS A 681 -0.93 -31.31 4.23
N VAL A 682 -0.67 -32.39 3.50
CA VAL A 682 -0.86 -33.77 3.96
C VAL A 682 0.29 -34.17 4.89
N ASP A 683 1.53 -33.93 4.47
CA ASP A 683 2.72 -34.23 5.28
C ASP A 683 2.73 -33.42 6.58
N THR A 684 2.35 -32.14 6.52
CA THR A 684 2.14 -31.29 7.70
C THR A 684 1.15 -31.93 8.68
N SER A 685 0.00 -32.39 8.18
CA SER A 685 -1.04 -33.02 9.00
C SER A 685 -0.55 -34.33 9.62
N LEU A 686 0.25 -35.11 8.88
CA LEU A 686 0.81 -36.37 9.36
C LEU A 686 1.85 -36.12 10.47
N ALA A 687 2.71 -35.11 10.30
CA ALA A 687 3.72 -34.73 11.29
C ALA A 687 3.10 -34.29 12.63
N LEU A 688 1.90 -33.70 12.60
CA LEU A 688 1.19 -33.20 13.78
C LEU A 688 0.20 -34.19 14.40
N LYS A 689 -0.04 -35.35 13.79
CA LYS A 689 -1.12 -36.28 14.16
C LYS A 689 -1.08 -36.74 15.62
N ASN A 690 0.12 -36.86 16.20
CA ASN A 690 0.30 -37.31 17.59
C ASN A 690 0.07 -36.22 18.63
N LEU A 691 -0.24 -34.98 18.23
CA LEU A 691 -0.45 -33.86 19.14
C LEU A 691 -1.91 -33.68 19.57
N LYS A 692 -2.81 -34.58 19.15
CA LYS A 692 -4.25 -34.52 19.46
C LYS A 692 -4.52 -34.41 20.97
N ASP A 693 -3.81 -35.18 21.78
CA ASP A 693 -3.97 -35.20 23.24
C ASP A 693 -3.49 -33.90 23.92
N PHE A 694 -2.78 -33.03 23.18
CA PHE A 694 -2.33 -31.71 23.61
C PHE A 694 -3.25 -30.58 23.10
N GLY A 695 -4.37 -30.92 22.45
CA GLY A 695 -5.34 -29.98 21.88
C GLY A 695 -4.90 -29.35 20.56
N VAL A 696 -4.01 -30.03 19.83
CA VAL A 696 -3.65 -29.71 18.44
C VAL A 696 -4.32 -30.74 17.52
N LEU A 697 -5.28 -30.28 16.73
CA LEU A 697 -6.12 -31.10 15.87
C LEU A 697 -5.73 -30.91 14.40
N THR A 698 -5.91 -31.95 13.60
CA THR A 698 -5.76 -31.91 12.15
C THR A 698 -7.07 -32.32 11.47
N ILE A 699 -7.38 -31.68 10.34
CA ILE A 699 -8.58 -32.00 9.57
C ILE A 699 -8.36 -33.33 8.84
N ASN A 700 -9.36 -34.22 8.86
CA ASN A 700 -9.36 -35.46 8.08
C ASN A 700 -9.42 -35.15 6.57
N LYS A 701 -8.60 -35.82 5.76
CA LYS A 701 -8.38 -35.49 4.35
C LYS A 701 -8.41 -36.74 3.48
N ASP A 702 -9.00 -36.62 2.30
CA ASP A 702 -8.90 -37.59 1.20
C ASP A 702 -8.13 -36.92 0.05
N VAL A 703 -7.12 -37.61 -0.49
CA VAL A 703 -6.21 -37.05 -1.51
C VAL A 703 -6.41 -37.84 -2.79
N ARG A 704 -6.71 -37.13 -3.88
CA ARG A 704 -6.94 -37.73 -5.20
C ARG A 704 -6.01 -37.11 -6.24
N THR A 705 -5.58 -37.93 -7.20
CA THR A 705 -4.84 -37.44 -8.35
C THR A 705 -5.81 -36.82 -9.36
N LYS A 706 -5.35 -35.81 -10.11
CA LYS A 706 -6.10 -35.25 -11.24
C LYS A 706 -6.51 -36.35 -12.22
N GLY A 707 -5.59 -37.27 -12.51
CA GLY A 707 -5.84 -38.40 -13.41
C GLY A 707 -6.96 -39.33 -12.94
N ASP A 708 -7.14 -39.56 -11.64
CA ASP A 708 -8.22 -40.42 -11.12
C ASP A 708 -9.57 -39.69 -11.13
N LEU A 709 -9.57 -38.41 -10.78
CA LEU A 709 -10.78 -37.59 -10.75
C LEU A 709 -11.42 -37.43 -12.14
N LEU A 710 -10.62 -37.40 -13.20
CA LEU A 710 -11.12 -37.27 -14.58
C LEU A 710 -11.61 -38.60 -15.19
N LYS A 711 -11.34 -39.75 -14.55
CA LYS A 711 -11.72 -41.08 -15.07
C LYS A 711 -13.00 -41.65 -14.45
N ILE A 712 -13.32 -41.25 -13.23
CA ILE A 712 -14.44 -41.80 -12.46
C ILE A 712 -15.66 -40.87 -12.62
N PRO A 713 -16.90 -41.39 -12.74
CA PRO A 713 -18.09 -40.55 -12.76
C PRO A 713 -18.19 -39.66 -11.51
N VAL A 714 -18.46 -38.38 -11.70
CA VAL A 714 -18.49 -37.35 -10.62
C VAL A 714 -19.41 -37.75 -9.46
N VAL A 715 -20.56 -38.36 -9.75
CA VAL A 715 -21.52 -38.82 -8.74
C VAL A 715 -20.92 -39.90 -7.82
N ASP A 716 -20.10 -40.79 -8.37
CA ASP A 716 -19.48 -41.86 -7.60
C ASP A 716 -18.33 -41.31 -6.75
N ILE A 717 -17.55 -40.37 -7.29
CA ILE A 717 -16.53 -39.62 -6.53
C ILE A 717 -17.18 -38.90 -5.34
N TRP A 718 -18.27 -38.16 -5.58
CA TRP A 718 -18.96 -37.42 -4.54
C TRP A 718 -19.47 -38.33 -3.41
N LYS A 719 -20.10 -39.46 -3.75
CA LYS A 719 -20.59 -40.44 -2.78
C LYS A 719 -19.45 -41.06 -1.96
N ASP A 720 -18.34 -41.40 -2.61
CA ASP A 720 -17.16 -41.97 -1.96
C ASP A 720 -16.53 -40.95 -0.98
N LEU A 721 -16.30 -39.72 -1.44
CA LEU A 721 -15.74 -38.65 -0.61
C LEU A 721 -16.62 -38.31 0.61
N THR A 722 -17.93 -38.12 0.40
CA THR A 722 -18.86 -37.78 1.49
C THR A 722 -19.02 -38.90 2.51
N ALA A 723 -18.99 -40.17 2.06
CA ALA A 723 -18.99 -41.32 2.95
C ALA A 723 -17.68 -41.45 3.76
N ASN A 724 -16.52 -41.30 3.11
CA ASN A 724 -15.21 -41.45 3.74
C ASN A 724 -14.91 -40.31 4.73
N LEU A 725 -15.30 -39.08 4.39
CA LEU A 725 -15.07 -37.88 5.20
C LEU A 725 -16.20 -37.59 6.18
N GLN A 726 -17.31 -38.34 6.10
CA GLN A 726 -18.49 -38.22 6.98
C GLN A 726 -19.06 -36.80 7.01
N THR A 727 -19.21 -36.19 5.84
CA THR A 727 -19.67 -34.80 5.68
C THR A 727 -20.53 -34.65 4.43
N GLU A 728 -21.45 -33.69 4.47
CA GLU A 728 -22.28 -33.30 3.32
C GLU A 728 -21.68 -32.13 2.53
N THR A 729 -20.73 -31.39 3.13
CA THR A 729 -20.05 -30.26 2.50
C THR A 729 -18.53 -30.48 2.54
N LEU A 730 -17.89 -30.26 1.39
CA LEU A 730 -16.47 -30.45 1.20
C LEU A 730 -15.77 -29.13 0.89
N CYS A 731 -14.53 -29.01 1.34
CA CYS A 731 -13.56 -28.06 0.81
C CYS A 731 -12.60 -28.81 -0.11
N VAL A 732 -12.41 -28.33 -1.34
CA VAL A 732 -11.36 -28.81 -2.25
C VAL A 732 -10.24 -27.79 -2.31
N LYS A 733 -8.98 -28.25 -2.31
CA LYS A 733 -7.80 -27.40 -2.46
C LYS A 733 -6.59 -28.17 -3.02
N PRO A 734 -5.62 -27.50 -3.67
CA PRO A 734 -4.36 -28.15 -4.06
C PRO A 734 -3.56 -28.59 -2.84
N ALA A 735 -2.80 -29.68 -2.99
CA ALA A 735 -1.96 -30.19 -1.90
C ALA A 735 -0.71 -29.33 -1.62
N ARG A 736 -0.13 -28.75 -2.67
CA ARG A 736 1.20 -28.10 -2.68
C ARG A 736 1.23 -26.69 -3.27
N ASP A 737 0.07 -26.03 -3.40
CA ASP A 737 0.01 -24.63 -3.84
C ASP A 737 -0.38 -23.70 -2.68
N GLY A 738 -0.07 -22.42 -2.86
CA GLY A 738 -0.32 -21.34 -1.90
C GLY A 738 -1.77 -21.22 -1.44
N CYS A 739 -1.95 -20.47 -0.36
CA CYS A 739 -3.09 -20.43 0.58
C CYS A 739 -4.50 -20.20 0.01
N SER A 740 -4.67 -19.96 -1.29
CA SER A 740 -5.92 -19.43 -1.85
C SER A 740 -6.21 -19.81 -3.29
N THR A 741 -5.25 -20.38 -4.01
CA THR A 741 -5.45 -20.76 -5.41
C THR A 741 -6.17 -22.12 -5.46
N GLY A 742 -7.27 -22.18 -6.19
CA GLY A 742 -8.06 -23.39 -6.39
C GLY A 742 -8.85 -23.84 -5.15
N VAL A 743 -9.03 -23.01 -4.13
CA VAL A 743 -9.82 -23.39 -2.94
C VAL A 743 -11.31 -23.15 -3.20
N ALA A 744 -12.14 -24.19 -3.05
CA ALA A 744 -13.59 -24.08 -3.28
C ALA A 744 -14.42 -24.87 -2.25
N ARG A 745 -15.59 -24.31 -1.88
CA ARG A 745 -16.63 -25.01 -1.10
C ARG A 745 -17.57 -25.74 -2.05
N LEU A 746 -17.64 -27.06 -1.94
CA LEU A 746 -18.51 -27.91 -2.73
C LEU A 746 -19.64 -28.44 -1.84
N CYS A 747 -20.88 -28.29 -2.28
CA CYS A 747 -22.07 -28.75 -1.53
C CYS A 747 -22.85 -29.86 -2.24
N CYS A 748 -22.50 -30.16 -3.50
CA CYS A 748 -23.07 -31.27 -4.25
C CYS A 748 -22.13 -31.75 -5.36
N ASP A 749 -22.51 -32.85 -6.00
CA ASP A 749 -21.86 -33.44 -7.16
C ASP A 749 -21.73 -32.46 -8.35
N LYS A 750 -22.72 -31.59 -8.57
CA LYS A 750 -22.66 -30.57 -9.63
C LYS A 750 -21.56 -29.53 -9.39
N ASP A 751 -21.30 -29.17 -8.14
CA ASP A 751 -20.21 -28.23 -7.81
C ASP A 751 -18.86 -28.86 -8.16
N LEU A 752 -18.71 -30.15 -7.84
CA LEU A 752 -17.52 -30.93 -8.19
C LEU A 752 -17.34 -31.02 -9.71
N GLU A 753 -18.42 -31.21 -10.47
CA GLU A 753 -18.37 -31.22 -11.95
C GLU A 753 -17.85 -29.90 -12.52
N VAL A 754 -18.35 -28.76 -12.04
CA VAL A 754 -17.87 -27.43 -12.45
C VAL A 754 -16.38 -27.26 -12.15
N TYR A 755 -15.95 -27.65 -10.95
CA TYR A 755 -14.56 -27.52 -10.53
C TYR A 755 -13.61 -28.43 -11.35
N LEU A 756 -13.99 -29.69 -11.58
CA LEU A 756 -13.19 -30.63 -12.39
C LEU A 756 -13.10 -30.20 -13.85
N LYS A 757 -14.18 -29.66 -14.41
CA LYS A 757 -14.16 -29.10 -15.76
C LYS A 757 -13.19 -27.93 -15.87
N ALA A 758 -13.18 -27.03 -14.88
CA ALA A 758 -12.22 -25.93 -14.84
C ALA A 758 -10.75 -26.41 -14.80
N LEU A 759 -10.48 -27.51 -14.08
CA LEU A 759 -9.16 -28.14 -14.03
C LEU A 759 -8.76 -28.85 -15.34
N GLU A 760 -9.73 -29.46 -16.02
CA GLU A 760 -9.55 -30.13 -17.32
C GLU A 760 -9.25 -29.10 -18.41
N ASP A 761 -10.09 -28.07 -18.51
CA ASP A 761 -9.99 -26.98 -19.48
C ASP A 761 -8.84 -26.00 -19.17
N CYS A 762 -8.12 -26.22 -18.05
CA CYS A 762 -7.03 -25.36 -17.56
C CYS A 762 -7.47 -23.88 -17.47
N LEU A 763 -8.72 -23.66 -17.03
CA LEU A 763 -9.26 -22.31 -16.90
C LEU A 763 -8.44 -21.55 -15.86
N PRO A 764 -8.10 -20.28 -16.10
CA PRO A 764 -7.41 -19.48 -15.09
C PRO A 764 -8.31 -19.18 -13.88
N ARG A 765 -9.64 -19.19 -14.07
CA ARG A 765 -10.63 -18.76 -13.06
C ARG A 765 -11.96 -19.49 -13.20
N ILE A 766 -12.65 -19.70 -12.08
CA ILE A 766 -14.08 -20.03 -12.03
C ILE A 766 -14.87 -18.75 -11.71
N PRO A 767 -15.84 -18.35 -12.56
CA PRO A 767 -16.63 -17.13 -12.35
C PRO A 767 -17.44 -17.15 -11.04
N PRO A 768 -17.75 -15.99 -10.45
CA PRO A 768 -18.59 -15.91 -9.25
C PRO A 768 -19.94 -16.61 -9.42
N ASN A 769 -20.43 -17.23 -8.35
CA ASN A 769 -21.74 -17.92 -8.30
C ASN A 769 -21.94 -19.00 -9.39
N SER A 770 -20.85 -19.62 -9.84
CA SER A 770 -20.91 -20.80 -10.73
C SER A 770 -21.20 -22.10 -9.96
N LEU A 771 -20.97 -22.12 -8.64
CA LEU A 771 -21.28 -23.21 -7.73
C LEU A 771 -22.61 -22.97 -7.00
N SER A 772 -23.15 -24.00 -6.34
CA SER A 772 -24.46 -24.02 -5.70
C SER A 772 -24.62 -23.03 -4.54
N LYS A 773 -23.54 -22.69 -3.85
CA LYS A 773 -23.47 -21.63 -2.85
C LYS A 773 -22.87 -20.36 -3.44
N ALA A 774 -23.35 -19.20 -3.00
CA ALA A 774 -22.78 -17.93 -3.42
C ALA A 774 -21.28 -17.86 -3.11
N HIS A 775 -20.50 -17.46 -4.10
CA HIS A 775 -19.04 -17.36 -3.99
C HIS A 775 -18.49 -16.28 -4.94
N GLY A 776 -17.36 -15.69 -4.56
CA GLY A 776 -16.61 -14.77 -5.42
C GLY A 776 -15.87 -15.51 -6.55
N MET A 777 -15.05 -14.78 -7.32
CA MET A 777 -14.19 -15.40 -8.33
C MET A 777 -13.21 -16.37 -7.66
N ILE A 778 -13.04 -17.58 -8.19
CA ILE A 778 -12.03 -18.54 -7.71
C ILE A 778 -10.90 -18.58 -8.73
N GLU A 779 -9.70 -18.19 -8.33
CA GLU A 779 -8.49 -18.29 -9.15
C GLU A 779 -8.00 -19.73 -9.15
N MET A 780 -7.73 -20.30 -10.32
CA MET A 780 -7.31 -21.70 -10.46
C MET A 780 -5.80 -21.80 -10.66
N PRO A 781 -5.14 -22.88 -10.20
CA PRO A 781 -3.70 -23.03 -10.35
C PRO A 781 -3.34 -23.24 -11.83
N ASN A 782 -2.27 -22.60 -12.27
CA ASN A 782 -1.72 -22.77 -13.60
C ASN A 782 -0.20 -22.98 -13.53
N PRO A 783 0.32 -24.18 -13.88
CA PRO A 783 -0.42 -25.35 -14.37
C PRO A 783 -1.36 -25.95 -13.29
N PRO A 784 -2.41 -26.70 -13.70
CA PRO A 784 -3.28 -27.38 -12.75
C PRO A 784 -2.51 -28.36 -11.84
N PRO A 785 -2.91 -28.52 -10.57
CA PRO A 785 -2.21 -29.35 -9.61
C PRO A 785 -2.44 -30.83 -9.91
N GLU A 786 -1.43 -31.66 -9.65
CA GLU A 786 -1.56 -33.11 -9.80
C GLU A 786 -2.32 -33.75 -8.64
N LEU A 787 -2.21 -33.18 -7.43
CA LEU A 787 -2.83 -33.69 -6.21
C LEU A 787 -3.82 -32.68 -5.62
N LEU A 788 -5.05 -33.13 -5.40
CA LEU A 788 -6.12 -32.37 -4.76
C LEU A 788 -6.51 -33.00 -3.44
N ILE A 789 -6.71 -32.15 -2.45
CA ILE A 789 -7.19 -32.49 -1.10
C ILE A 789 -8.68 -32.19 -1.04
N PHE A 790 -9.44 -33.17 -0.56
CA PHE A 790 -10.83 -33.02 -0.13
C PHE A 790 -10.90 -33.17 1.38
N GLU A 791 -11.54 -32.22 2.05
CA GLU A 791 -11.70 -32.22 3.51
C GLU A 791 -13.10 -31.72 3.90
N PRO A 792 -13.62 -32.07 5.10
CA PRO A 792 -14.85 -31.46 5.60
C PRO A 792 -14.73 -29.95 5.65
N TYR A 793 -15.73 -29.25 5.13
CA TYR A 793 -15.82 -27.80 5.30
C TYR A 793 -16.12 -27.48 6.76
N ILE A 794 -15.20 -26.77 7.43
CA ILE A 794 -15.36 -26.37 8.82
C ILE A 794 -16.19 -25.09 8.88
N GLU A 795 -17.38 -25.16 9.49
CA GLU A 795 -18.19 -23.97 9.74
C GLU A 795 -17.65 -23.24 10.99
N THR A 796 -17.17 -22.02 10.79
CA THR A 796 -16.74 -21.11 11.85
C THR A 796 -17.83 -20.08 12.16
N ASP A 797 -17.71 -19.44 13.32
CA ASP A 797 -18.56 -18.31 13.65
C ASP A 797 -18.18 -17.09 12.84
N ASP A 798 -19.18 -16.50 12.17
CA ASP A 798 -19.03 -15.18 11.55
C ASP A 798 -18.91 -14.11 12.64
N ILE A 799 -17.93 -13.23 12.46
CA ILE A 799 -17.78 -12.01 13.25
C ILE A 799 -18.14 -10.86 12.31
N ILE A 800 -19.08 -10.03 12.72
CA ILE A 800 -19.56 -8.92 11.88
C ILE A 800 -19.33 -7.61 12.62
N VAL A 801 -18.73 -6.65 11.94
CA VAL A 801 -18.63 -5.26 12.42
C VAL A 801 -19.87 -4.52 11.94
N SER A 802 -20.78 -4.18 12.85
CA SER A 802 -21.97 -3.39 12.50
C SER A 802 -21.66 -1.89 12.56
N SER A 803 -21.94 -1.20 11.45
CA SER A 803 -21.92 0.26 11.35
C SER A 803 -23.36 0.76 11.23
N LYS A 804 -24.04 1.08 12.35
CA LYS A 804 -25.18 2.02 12.39
C LYS A 804 -25.81 2.19 13.79
N SER A 805 -25.76 3.42 14.32
CA SER A 805 -26.94 4.29 14.43
C SER A 805 -26.51 5.77 14.46
N LYS A 806 -27.32 6.68 13.89
CA LYS A 806 -27.01 8.13 13.73
C LYS A 806 -26.84 8.91 15.06
N ASN A 807 -26.95 8.25 16.22
CA ASN A 807 -26.80 8.87 17.54
C ASN A 807 -25.82 8.13 18.47
N GLU A 808 -25.13 7.06 18.01
CA GLU A 808 -24.12 6.35 18.80
C GLU A 808 -22.87 6.11 17.96
N ASN A 809 -21.81 6.89 18.22
CA ASN A 809 -20.48 6.77 17.63
C ASN A 809 -19.73 5.52 18.15
N LYS A 810 -20.32 4.32 18.13
CA LYS A 810 -19.62 3.10 18.53
C LYS A 810 -19.86 1.97 17.54
N HIS A 811 -18.77 1.50 16.94
CA HIS A 811 -18.76 0.23 16.22
C HIS A 811 -19.05 -0.92 17.19
N HIS A 812 -20.06 -1.75 16.87
CA HIS A 812 -20.39 -2.93 17.67
C HIS A 812 -19.95 -4.19 16.92
N LEU A 813 -19.06 -4.96 17.54
CA LEU A 813 -18.71 -6.32 17.14
C LEU A 813 -19.86 -7.26 17.51
N LEU A 814 -20.43 -7.91 16.50
CA LEU A 814 -21.44 -8.94 16.67
C LEU A 814 -20.79 -10.30 16.47
N TRP A 815 -20.85 -11.12 17.52
CA TRP A 815 -20.43 -12.52 17.50
C TRP A 815 -21.47 -13.36 18.23
N GLU A 816 -22.12 -14.27 17.51
CA GLU A 816 -23.18 -15.11 18.09
C GLU A 816 -22.62 -16.33 18.84
N GLY A 817 -21.38 -16.73 18.56
CA GLY A 817 -20.70 -17.80 19.31
C GLY A 817 -21.36 -19.17 19.16
N ARG A 818 -21.87 -19.55 17.98
CA ARG A 818 -22.63 -20.81 17.79
C ARG A 818 -21.73 -22.03 17.76
N SER A 819 -20.70 -22.02 16.91
CA SER A 819 -19.70 -23.07 16.78
C SER A 819 -18.59 -22.97 17.83
N ARG A 820 -18.36 -21.74 18.34
CA ARG A 820 -17.20 -21.37 19.18
C ARG A 820 -15.86 -21.49 18.45
N TRP A 821 -15.84 -21.76 17.14
CA TRP A 821 -14.61 -21.82 16.34
C TRP A 821 -14.46 -20.53 15.54
N VAL A 822 -13.28 -19.92 15.63
CA VAL A 822 -12.92 -18.71 14.89
C VAL A 822 -11.61 -18.91 14.15
N GLU A 823 -11.48 -18.31 12.98
CA GLU A 823 -10.23 -18.33 12.21
C GLU A 823 -9.23 -17.33 12.81
N VAL A 824 -8.00 -17.78 13.03
CA VAL A 824 -6.90 -16.95 13.50
C VAL A 824 -5.67 -17.16 12.62
N THR A 825 -4.90 -16.08 12.48
CA THR A 825 -3.57 -16.10 11.90
C THR A 825 -2.56 -15.79 12.99
N VAL A 826 -1.48 -16.56 13.09
CA VAL A 826 -0.45 -16.42 14.13
C VAL A 826 0.95 -16.48 13.52
N GLY A 827 1.70 -15.38 13.61
CA GLY A 827 3.13 -15.37 13.34
C GLY A 827 3.91 -16.10 14.43
N VAL A 828 4.91 -16.87 14.06
CA VAL A 828 5.87 -17.48 14.99
C VAL A 828 7.29 -17.04 14.64
N ILE A 829 8.09 -16.74 15.66
CA ILE A 829 9.49 -16.33 15.51
C ILE A 829 10.38 -17.03 16.54
N GLY A 830 11.63 -17.34 16.18
CA GLY A 830 12.58 -17.94 17.14
C GLY A 830 13.64 -18.82 16.48
N THR A 831 14.38 -19.55 17.31
CA THR A 831 15.35 -20.55 16.85
C THR A 831 14.73 -21.94 16.92
N ARG A 832 15.33 -22.91 16.22
CA ARG A 832 14.84 -24.29 16.20
C ARG A 832 14.72 -24.85 17.63
N GLY A 833 13.52 -25.30 18.00
CA GLY A 833 13.22 -25.83 19.34
C GLY A 833 12.87 -24.77 20.39
N SER A 834 12.90 -23.48 20.05
CA SER A 834 12.49 -22.36 20.89
C SER A 834 11.69 -21.33 20.07
N MET A 835 10.72 -21.80 19.30
CA MET A 835 9.78 -20.93 18.58
C MET A 835 8.77 -20.32 19.54
N HIS A 836 8.51 -19.02 19.37
CA HIS A 836 7.55 -18.24 20.14
C HIS A 836 6.44 -17.71 19.23
N SER A 837 5.21 -17.73 19.73
CA SER A 837 4.05 -17.17 19.05
C SER A 837 3.95 -15.67 19.31
N LEU A 838 3.74 -14.90 18.23
CA LEU A 838 3.24 -13.54 18.32
C LEU A 838 1.76 -13.57 18.72
N THR A 839 1.24 -12.43 19.13
CA THR A 839 -0.16 -12.23 19.52
C THR A 839 -1.10 -12.63 18.37
N PRO A 840 -2.00 -13.62 18.54
CA PRO A 840 -2.92 -14.06 17.49
C PRO A 840 -3.78 -12.92 16.93
N SER A 841 -4.20 -13.02 15.67
CA SER A 841 -5.09 -12.05 15.03
C SER A 841 -6.33 -12.74 14.47
N ILE A 842 -7.50 -12.15 14.68
CA ILE A 842 -8.74 -12.54 13.98
C ILE A 842 -8.94 -11.60 12.78
N THR A 843 -9.15 -12.17 11.60
CA THR A 843 -9.48 -11.40 10.40
C THR A 843 -11.00 -11.35 10.22
N VAL A 844 -11.58 -10.16 10.30
CA VAL A 844 -13.03 -9.96 10.15
C VAL A 844 -13.37 -9.48 8.74
N LYS A 845 -14.24 -10.21 8.03
CA LYS A 845 -14.73 -9.82 6.71
C LYS A 845 -15.79 -8.71 6.83
N GLU A 846 -15.69 -7.68 6.00
CA GLU A 846 -16.72 -6.62 5.95
C GLU A 846 -18.00 -7.06 5.23
N SER A 847 -17.92 -8.08 4.38
CA SER A 847 -19.02 -8.63 3.59
C SER A 847 -18.87 -10.15 3.51
N GLY A 848 -19.94 -10.92 3.82
CA GLY A 848 -19.92 -12.37 4.06
C GLY A 848 -19.59 -13.30 2.87
N GLY A 849 -18.69 -12.90 1.97
CA GLY A 849 -18.21 -13.69 0.83
C GLY A 849 -16.81 -14.31 1.01
N ILE A 850 -16.35 -15.05 -0.01
CA ILE A 850 -14.95 -15.43 -0.17
C ILE A 850 -14.23 -14.22 -0.78
N LEU A 851 -13.18 -13.74 -0.13
CA LEU A 851 -12.40 -12.56 -0.53
C LEU A 851 -11.79 -12.77 -1.93
N SER A 852 -11.90 -11.76 -2.80
CA SER A 852 -11.27 -11.79 -4.12
C SER A 852 -9.73 -11.71 -4.01
N LEU A 853 -9.03 -12.07 -5.07
CA LEU A 853 -7.57 -11.99 -5.11
C LEU A 853 -7.09 -10.52 -5.01
N GLU A 854 -7.84 -9.59 -5.62
CA GLU A 854 -7.61 -8.14 -5.54
C GLU A 854 -7.72 -7.60 -4.11
N GLU A 855 -8.72 -8.09 -3.38
CA GLU A 855 -9.00 -7.80 -1.99
C GLU A 855 -7.94 -8.36 -1.04
N LYS A 856 -7.22 -9.42 -1.44
CA LYS A 856 -6.13 -10.02 -0.66
C LYS A 856 -4.76 -9.37 -0.92
N PHE A 857 -4.60 -8.67 -2.05
CA PHE A 857 -3.30 -8.16 -2.51
C PHE A 857 -3.16 -6.64 -2.50
N GLN A 858 -4.27 -5.89 -2.51
CA GLN A 858 -4.31 -4.62 -1.80
C GLN A 858 -4.19 -4.94 -0.31
N GLY A 859 -3.58 -4.07 0.51
CA GLY A 859 -3.47 -4.30 1.97
C GLY A 859 -4.74 -4.95 2.52
N GLY A 860 -4.57 -6.13 3.13
CA GLY A 860 -5.55 -7.18 3.32
C GLY A 860 -6.99 -6.73 3.55
N THR A 861 -7.90 -7.43 2.92
CA THR A 861 -9.33 -7.22 3.18
C THR A 861 -9.71 -7.65 4.58
N GLY A 862 -10.54 -6.82 5.20
CA GLY A 862 -11.06 -7.06 6.53
C GLY A 862 -10.30 -6.33 7.63
N ILE A 863 -10.92 -6.34 8.80
CA ILE A 863 -10.44 -5.68 10.01
C ILE A 863 -9.62 -6.73 10.79
N ASN A 864 -8.33 -6.44 11.01
CA ASN A 864 -7.45 -7.30 11.79
C ASN A 864 -7.58 -6.94 13.28
N LEU A 865 -8.22 -7.81 14.04
CA LEU A 865 -8.39 -7.67 15.47
C LEU A 865 -7.21 -8.33 16.19
N THR A 866 -6.23 -7.49 16.57
CA THR A 866 -4.98 -7.91 17.22
C THR A 866 -4.73 -7.06 18.47
N PRO A 867 -4.70 -7.64 19.69
CA PRO A 867 -5.12 -9.01 20.02
C PRO A 867 -6.61 -9.24 19.73
N PRO A 868 -7.08 -10.50 19.72
CA PRO A 868 -8.50 -10.81 19.62
C PRO A 868 -9.24 -10.18 20.81
N PRO A 869 -10.46 -9.62 20.61
CA PRO A 869 -11.20 -8.99 21.70
C PRO A 869 -11.58 -10.01 22.78
N LEU A 870 -11.55 -9.58 24.05
CA LEU A 870 -11.95 -10.40 25.20
C LEU A 870 -13.40 -10.90 25.14
N SER A 871 -14.25 -10.21 24.38
CA SER A 871 -15.63 -10.63 24.12
C SER A 871 -15.72 -11.87 23.24
N ILE A 872 -14.63 -12.22 22.54
CA ILE A 872 -14.54 -13.37 21.63
C ILE A 872 -13.69 -14.46 22.26
N ILE A 873 -12.40 -14.18 22.49
CA ILE A 873 -11.45 -15.13 23.06
C ILE A 873 -11.00 -14.64 24.43
N SER A 874 -11.16 -15.48 25.46
CA SER A 874 -10.66 -15.15 26.81
C SER A 874 -9.12 -15.17 26.85
N ASN A 875 -8.51 -14.40 27.77
CA ASN A 875 -7.04 -14.41 27.95
C ASN A 875 -6.49 -15.82 28.19
N GLU A 876 -7.20 -16.66 28.94
CA GLU A 876 -6.78 -18.03 29.21
C GLU A 876 -6.81 -18.92 27.96
N ALA A 877 -7.87 -18.79 27.13
CA ALA A 877 -7.96 -19.50 25.86
C ALA A 877 -6.89 -19.02 24.86
N LEU A 878 -6.62 -17.71 24.86
CA LEU A 878 -5.60 -17.08 24.02
C LEU A 878 -4.20 -17.60 24.37
N GLU A 879 -3.84 -17.66 25.66
CA GLU A 879 -2.56 -18.22 26.11
C GLU A 879 -2.42 -19.71 25.79
N ARG A 880 -3.49 -20.50 25.94
CA ARG A 880 -3.49 -21.92 25.51
C ARG A 880 -3.31 -22.05 24.00
N CYS A 881 -3.94 -21.18 23.21
CA CYS A 881 -3.73 -21.12 21.76
C CYS A 881 -2.26 -20.84 21.44
N LYS A 882 -1.65 -19.83 22.05
CA LYS A 882 -0.22 -19.48 21.89
C LYS A 882 0.69 -20.69 22.15
N GLN A 883 0.51 -21.36 23.29
CA GLN A 883 1.29 -22.56 23.65
C GLN A 883 1.15 -23.70 22.62
N ARG A 884 -0.06 -23.92 22.09
CA ARG A 884 -0.32 -24.94 21.07
C ARG A 884 0.28 -24.59 19.71
N ILE A 885 0.24 -23.32 19.33
CA ILE A 885 0.91 -22.82 18.12
C ILE A 885 2.43 -22.99 18.22
N GLU A 886 3.01 -22.70 19.39
CA GLU A 886 4.43 -22.93 19.66
C GLU A 886 4.78 -24.43 19.61
N LEU A 887 3.92 -25.30 20.16
CA LEU A 887 4.09 -26.74 20.07
C LEU A 887 4.07 -27.23 18.61
N ILE A 888 3.16 -26.71 17.78
CA ILE A 888 3.11 -26.99 16.34
C ILE A 888 4.43 -26.57 15.68
N ALA A 889 4.85 -25.32 15.88
CA ALA A 889 6.04 -24.77 15.26
C ALA A 889 7.31 -25.56 15.61
N ASN A 890 7.47 -25.92 16.89
CA ASN A 890 8.63 -26.70 17.35
C ASN A 890 8.59 -28.16 16.86
N THR A 891 7.39 -28.77 16.75
CA THR A 891 7.23 -30.14 16.22
C THR A 891 7.61 -30.22 14.74
N LEU A 892 7.25 -29.21 13.96
CA LEU A 892 7.62 -29.08 12.54
C LEU A 892 9.08 -28.63 12.33
N GLN A 893 9.84 -28.41 13.41
CA GLN A 893 11.21 -27.91 13.39
C GLN A 893 11.35 -26.58 12.64
N LEU A 894 10.34 -25.71 12.75
CA LEU A 894 10.42 -24.35 12.23
C LEU A 894 11.53 -23.57 12.95
N GLU A 895 12.08 -22.58 12.25
CA GLU A 895 13.07 -21.64 12.77
C GLU A 895 13.02 -20.32 11.96
N GLY A 896 13.57 -19.25 12.53
CA GLY A 896 13.48 -17.91 11.96
C GLY A 896 12.07 -17.36 12.15
N PHE A 897 11.22 -17.54 11.14
CA PHE A 897 9.83 -17.07 11.16
C PHE A 897 8.92 -17.93 10.29
N SER A 898 7.63 -17.98 10.62
CA SER A 898 6.58 -18.59 9.79
C SER A 898 5.23 -18.00 10.17
N ARG A 899 4.21 -18.22 9.34
CA ARG A 899 2.81 -17.89 9.65
C ARG A 899 2.00 -19.17 9.74
N ILE A 900 1.24 -19.31 10.80
CA ILE A 900 0.36 -20.46 11.03
C ILE A 900 -1.08 -19.96 10.98
N ASP A 901 -1.85 -20.51 10.03
CA ASP A 901 -3.28 -20.24 9.89
C ASP A 901 -4.05 -21.42 10.49
N ALA A 902 -4.98 -21.13 11.39
CA ALA A 902 -5.68 -22.14 12.17
C ALA A 902 -7.09 -21.70 12.56
N PHE A 903 -7.96 -22.68 12.84
CA PHE A 903 -9.18 -22.44 13.60
C PHE A 903 -8.90 -22.63 15.08
N VAL A 904 -9.44 -21.76 15.92
CA VAL A 904 -9.30 -21.82 17.38
C VAL A 904 -10.66 -21.90 18.03
N ASN A 905 -10.80 -22.83 18.97
CA ASN A 905 -11.95 -22.85 19.84
C ASN A 905 -11.83 -21.73 20.88
N ALA A 906 -12.77 -20.80 20.89
CA ALA A 906 -12.77 -19.58 21.69
C ALA A 906 -12.77 -19.83 23.21
N ASP A 907 -13.22 -21.00 23.66
CA ASP A 907 -13.30 -21.38 25.08
C ASP A 907 -12.09 -22.24 25.49
N SER A 908 -11.84 -23.34 24.78
CA SER A 908 -10.77 -24.29 25.14
C SER A 908 -9.38 -23.85 24.68
N GLY A 909 -9.31 -22.95 23.69
CA GLY A 909 -8.09 -22.56 22.98
C GLY A 909 -7.54 -23.67 22.08
N GLU A 910 -8.29 -24.74 21.83
CA GLU A 910 -7.84 -25.86 20.97
C GLU A 910 -7.61 -25.34 19.56
N VAL A 911 -6.56 -25.86 18.91
CA VAL A 911 -6.10 -25.39 17.61
C VAL A 911 -6.36 -26.49 16.58
N LEU A 912 -7.11 -26.17 15.54
CA LEU A 912 -7.29 -27.01 14.36
C LEU A 912 -6.49 -26.39 13.21
N ILE A 913 -5.39 -27.02 12.82
CA ILE A 913 -4.45 -26.48 11.83
C ILE A 913 -5.07 -26.42 10.42
N ILE A 914 -4.94 -25.28 9.75
CA ILE A 914 -5.31 -25.11 8.34
C ILE A 914 -4.07 -25.30 7.47
N GLU A 915 -3.03 -24.50 7.73
CA GLU A 915 -1.76 -24.55 6.99
C GLU A 915 -0.62 -23.82 7.73
N VAL A 916 0.61 -24.06 7.27
CA VAL A 916 1.84 -23.39 7.74
C VAL A 916 2.56 -22.80 6.54
N ASN A 917 2.79 -21.50 6.57
CA ASN A 917 3.49 -20.75 5.53
C ASN A 917 4.90 -20.42 6.02
N THR A 918 5.91 -20.96 5.33
CA THR A 918 7.33 -20.87 5.74
C THR A 918 7.99 -19.59 5.26
N VAL A 919 7.47 -18.97 4.19
CA VAL A 919 7.84 -17.63 3.73
C VAL A 919 6.58 -16.80 3.57
N PRO A 920 5.92 -16.40 4.68
CA PRO A 920 4.67 -15.63 4.60
C PRO A 920 4.87 -14.26 3.94
N GLY A 921 3.81 -13.74 3.32
CA GLY A 921 3.78 -12.39 2.74
C GLY A 921 4.18 -11.30 3.76
N MET A 922 5.13 -10.44 3.38
CA MET A 922 5.72 -9.37 4.19
C MET A 922 5.45 -7.99 3.59
N THR A 923 4.26 -7.79 3.03
CA THR A 923 3.80 -6.48 2.54
C THR A 923 3.71 -5.45 3.68
N PRO A 924 3.71 -4.13 3.40
CA PRO A 924 3.69 -3.10 4.45
C PRO A 924 2.51 -3.14 5.43
N SER A 925 1.40 -3.81 5.10
CA SER A 925 0.24 -4.02 5.99
C SER A 925 0.02 -5.50 6.35
N THR A 926 1.07 -6.32 6.27
CA THR A 926 0.98 -7.72 6.68
C THR A 926 0.53 -7.84 8.13
N VAL A 927 -0.33 -8.83 8.42
CA VAL A 927 -0.78 -9.13 9.78
C VAL A 927 0.39 -9.35 10.74
N LEU A 928 1.53 -9.86 10.26
CA LEU A 928 2.72 -10.05 11.10
C LEU A 928 3.25 -8.74 11.70
N ILE A 929 3.16 -7.62 10.99
CA ILE A 929 3.53 -6.29 11.53
C ILE A 929 2.54 -5.88 12.62
N HIS A 930 1.24 -6.13 12.44
CA HIS A 930 0.23 -5.83 13.46
C HIS A 930 0.49 -6.64 14.74
N GLN A 931 0.84 -7.91 14.60
CA GLN A 931 1.16 -8.78 15.72
C GLN A 931 2.43 -8.33 16.42
N ALA A 932 3.49 -7.98 15.67
CA ALA A 932 4.73 -7.45 16.22
C ALA A 932 4.52 -6.12 16.97
N LEU A 933 3.66 -5.23 16.47
CA LEU A 933 3.29 -3.98 17.14
C LEU A 933 2.38 -4.18 18.36
N ALA A 934 1.69 -5.31 18.47
CA ALA A 934 0.86 -5.65 19.63
C ALA A 934 1.67 -6.26 20.80
N GLU A 935 2.91 -6.70 20.54
CA GLU A 935 3.82 -7.20 21.58
C GLU A 935 4.22 -6.12 22.59
N GLN A 936 4.78 -6.54 23.73
CA GLN A 936 5.26 -5.64 24.78
C GLN A 936 6.73 -5.94 25.13
N PRO A 937 7.68 -5.03 24.82
CA PRO A 937 7.50 -3.77 24.08
C PRO A 937 7.12 -4.00 22.60
N PRO A 938 6.45 -3.03 21.94
CA PRO A 938 6.07 -3.14 20.54
C PRO A 938 7.30 -3.19 19.64
N MET A 939 7.27 -4.06 18.62
CA MET A 939 8.34 -4.23 17.66
C MET A 939 7.97 -3.60 16.32
N TYR A 940 8.56 -2.43 16.04
CA TYR A 940 8.31 -1.70 14.80
C TYR A 940 8.94 -2.40 13.58
N PRO A 941 8.47 -2.15 12.34
CA PRO A 941 8.91 -2.87 11.15
C PRO A 941 10.44 -3.00 10.98
N HIS A 942 11.20 -1.91 11.17
CA HIS A 942 12.66 -1.94 11.09
C HIS A 942 13.29 -2.90 12.13
N GLN A 943 12.75 -2.94 13.36
CA GLN A 943 13.19 -3.87 14.41
C GLN A 943 12.75 -5.29 14.11
N PHE A 944 11.53 -5.47 13.60
CA PHE A 944 10.97 -6.77 13.25
C PHE A 944 11.81 -7.46 12.18
N PHE A 945 12.01 -6.82 11.03
CA PHE A 945 12.83 -7.39 9.96
C PHE A 945 14.29 -7.57 10.39
N ARG A 946 14.84 -6.67 11.21
CA ARG A 946 16.17 -6.84 11.78
C ARG A 946 16.26 -8.10 12.64
N ARG A 947 15.26 -8.34 13.51
CA ARG A 947 15.21 -9.53 14.36
C ARG A 947 15.17 -10.81 13.53
N LEU A 948 14.38 -10.85 12.46
CA LEU A 948 14.32 -12.00 11.55
C LEU A 948 15.69 -12.28 10.89
N LEU A 949 16.39 -11.23 10.48
CA LEU A 949 17.72 -11.33 9.90
C LEU A 949 18.77 -11.79 10.91
N ASP A 950 18.70 -11.34 12.15
CA ASP A 950 19.62 -11.74 13.21
C ASP A 950 19.45 -13.22 13.58
N LEU A 951 18.21 -13.72 13.64
CA LEU A 951 17.92 -15.15 13.82
C LEU A 951 18.56 -16.04 12.74
N ALA A 952 18.58 -15.58 11.49
CA ALA A 952 19.26 -16.29 10.41
C ALA A 952 20.79 -16.33 10.58
N SER A 953 21.36 -15.28 11.18
CA SER A 953 22.79 -15.18 11.44
C SER A 953 23.26 -16.05 12.61
N GLU A 954 22.38 -16.26 13.59
CA GLU A 954 22.61 -17.11 14.76
C GLU A 954 22.51 -18.61 14.42
N ARG A 955 22.09 -18.95 13.20
CA ARG A 955 21.94 -20.33 12.76
C ARG A 955 23.28 -21.04 12.76
N SER A 956 23.33 -22.18 13.46
CA SER A 956 24.45 -23.12 13.34
C SER A 956 24.29 -23.87 12.01
N LEU A 957 25.11 -23.50 11.02
CA LEU A 957 25.16 -24.13 9.69
C LEU A 957 26.00 -25.40 9.69
#